data_AF-G4ZZH6-F1
#
_entry.id   AF-G4ZZH6-F1
#
_cell.length_a   1.000
_cell.length_b   1.000
_cell.length_c   1.000
_cell.angle_alpha   90.00
_cell.angle_beta   90.00
_cell.angle_gamma   90.00
#
_symmetry.space_group_name_H-M   'P 1'
#
loop_
_entity.id
_entity.type
_entity.pdbx_description
1 polymer ?
#
loop_
_entity_poly.entity_id
_entity_poly.type
_entity_poly.pdbx_seq_one_letter_code
_entity_poly.pdbx_strand_id
1 'polypeptide(L)'
;MASTTTIVDPQSHCSGNAELYRDADGVRWSFMLNLTDISYGTYGNNKFYMGQLIVDRARFVVFRKWGRVGAKTPQSKTEYYSSVEAAEKAFQKVFRAKSGNKWPLAEPFVRKKGKYFLVELDDGEPEAASADAAQKVGDKEEEVVSKLPEEVQYIIQLICDPEVVMREMVSLNVDLNRFPLGKLSKAQISQGYDILQRISTTLEELEELTKTPAPPPKTTKAGAKSRRKAKAKAKGPAAAATKSAASCRDDLKSLSSEFYSLIPHDFGRSLPPVIANMTDLKVKLELLEVLSNLEISQMLQKQEAEKPKGPAIHPLDLHYDMLTTNMEPLDKSGKEYKIIEKFITKTNGGSKLNINTVLKIARPDEESHKGVLGSLDNHKLLWHGSRLSNFVGILSQGLRIAPPEAPKNGYQFGKGAVLLLADVALGKPYKTPNGEFLDYSMVKDQRGCDSTHGLGRMAPSEDEYETLPDGIVVPAGTLKPVAGDQYLLYNEFIVYRREQVQLRYLDANGVAWSFMLNYTNISFGTYGNNKFYMVQLIQDGYRYMVFRKWGRVGAKNPQRALERYNSSLEKAQASFTKKFLDKSGNEWPLTGPFERVEGKYVLVELDDEVPEEEADESEVEQEEEVLSALHETVQDVLKVPQISQGYTLLQQLSEALKEIEELNKAVEDKKDAPAQKRAGTRRSTRVKRTANPNAAQIRRLKNSLKTLTSDFYTLIPHDFGRNLPPPIDSMDEVKLKIDLLEVLANIEISQKLQAEKKKNAKKKSGTDESKLNSLDVQYNLLNVKMEPLPESTEEYKIIERYVETTHAPTHVQYKLRIKSILKISRPDEEKIKDVFQSVDNHKLLWHGSRLSNVVGILSKGLRVAPPEAPNNGYMFGKGVRGVLILAEVALGTPYKAEEAEDLTYTSLKKTKGCDSTHGVGRMAAPEEDYETMDDGVVVPVGEFMPSDGNGSLLYNEFIVYRQEQVKLRYLVNLDFLYEEEDEA
;
A
#
# COMPACT_ATOMS: atom_id res chain seq x y z
N MET A 1 2.09 -26.21 21.39
CA MET A 1 0.87 -26.59 20.65
C MET A 1 0.90 -28.09 20.38
N ALA A 2 -0.18 -28.83 20.66
CA ALA A 2 -0.20 -30.28 20.50
C ALA A 2 -0.20 -30.69 19.01
N SER A 3 0.68 -31.61 18.64
CA SER A 3 0.84 -32.19 17.30
C SER A 3 -0.50 -32.70 16.74
N THR A 4 -1.02 -32.07 15.68
CA THR A 4 -2.34 -32.38 15.10
C THR A 4 -2.37 -33.55 14.11
N THR A 5 -1.24 -34.22 13.87
CA THR A 5 -1.12 -35.25 12.80
C THR A 5 -0.94 -36.67 13.33
N THR A 6 -0.78 -36.83 14.64
CA THR A 6 -0.88 -38.12 15.36
C THR A 6 -2.29 -38.39 15.89
N ILE A 7 -3.25 -37.50 15.64
CA ILE A 7 -4.56 -37.51 16.28
C ILE A 7 -5.64 -37.96 15.29
N VAL A 8 -6.45 -38.94 15.70
CA VAL A 8 -7.70 -39.34 15.05
C VAL A 8 -8.58 -38.10 14.82
N ASP A 9 -9.10 -37.88 13.61
CA ASP A 9 -9.89 -36.66 13.33
C ASP A 9 -11.06 -36.58 14.32
N PRO A 10 -11.23 -35.46 15.06
CA PRO A 10 -12.26 -35.33 16.08
C PRO A 10 -13.70 -35.54 15.56
N GLN A 11 -13.94 -35.31 14.26
CA GLN A 11 -15.25 -35.56 13.63
C GLN A 11 -15.55 -37.04 13.39
N SER A 12 -14.59 -37.93 13.65
CA SER A 12 -14.82 -39.38 13.64
C SER A 12 -15.69 -39.83 14.82
N HIS A 13 -15.76 -39.03 15.90
CA HIS A 13 -16.43 -39.35 17.16
C HIS A 13 -15.93 -40.64 17.83
N CYS A 14 -14.69 -41.06 17.54
CA CYS A 14 -14.04 -42.17 18.22
C CYS A 14 -13.62 -41.80 19.65
N SER A 15 -13.33 -42.80 20.49
CA SER A 15 -12.92 -42.51 21.88
C SER A 15 -11.55 -41.82 21.96
N GLY A 16 -11.26 -41.15 23.08
CA GLY A 16 -10.00 -40.43 23.27
C GLY A 16 -8.73 -41.30 23.21
N ASN A 17 -8.88 -42.62 23.30
CA ASN A 17 -7.79 -43.61 23.20
C ASN A 17 -7.76 -44.29 21.82
N ALA A 18 -8.48 -43.77 20.83
CA ALA A 18 -8.46 -44.31 19.49
C ALA A 18 -7.17 -43.94 18.77
N GLU A 19 -6.63 -44.87 17.98
CA GLU A 19 -5.35 -44.71 17.29
C GLU A 19 -5.49 -45.00 15.80
N LEU A 20 -4.61 -44.45 14.97
CA LEU A 20 -4.55 -44.78 13.55
C LEU A 20 -3.97 -46.18 13.37
N TYR A 21 -4.61 -46.99 12.52
CA TYR A 21 -4.14 -48.33 12.20
C TYR A 21 -2.80 -48.30 11.46
N ARG A 22 -1.90 -49.20 11.85
CA ARG A 22 -0.65 -49.51 11.15
C ARG A 22 -0.66 -50.98 10.75
N ASP A 23 -0.21 -51.27 9.54
CA ASP A 23 -0.04 -52.66 9.09
C ASP A 23 1.27 -53.27 9.61
N ALA A 24 1.53 -54.52 9.22
CA ALA A 24 2.71 -55.29 9.64
C ALA A 24 4.04 -54.65 9.21
N ASP A 25 4.04 -53.84 8.14
CA ASP A 25 5.22 -53.12 7.65
C ASP A 25 5.37 -51.74 8.33
N GLY A 26 4.51 -51.43 9.31
CA GLY A 26 4.51 -50.17 10.05
C GLY A 26 3.84 -49.02 9.30
N VAL A 27 3.30 -49.25 8.09
CA VAL A 27 2.68 -48.22 7.27
C VAL A 27 1.38 -47.77 7.92
N ARG A 28 1.26 -46.46 8.12
CA ARG A 28 0.07 -45.84 8.72
C ARG A 28 -1.03 -45.67 7.67
N TRP A 29 -2.24 -46.15 7.97
CA TRP A 29 -3.38 -46.11 7.05
C TRP A 29 -4.16 -44.78 7.13
N SER A 30 -3.55 -43.73 6.59
CA SER A 30 -4.13 -42.39 6.48
C SER A 30 -3.69 -41.73 5.18
N PHE A 31 -4.59 -41.00 4.51
CA PHE A 31 -4.22 -40.21 3.33
C PHE A 31 -4.96 -38.87 3.31
N MET A 32 -4.34 -37.88 2.67
CA MET A 32 -4.97 -36.62 2.29
C MET A 32 -4.82 -36.41 0.78
N LEU A 33 -5.94 -36.19 0.11
CA LEU A 33 -6.01 -36.01 -1.33
C LEU A 33 -6.55 -34.61 -1.66
N ASN A 34 -6.00 -33.96 -2.68
CA ASN A 34 -6.44 -32.65 -3.14
C ASN A 34 -6.62 -32.61 -4.67
N LEU A 35 -7.57 -31.82 -5.16
CA LEU A 35 -7.86 -31.67 -6.57
C LEU A 35 -8.32 -30.24 -6.88
N THR A 36 -7.54 -29.58 -7.72
CA THR A 36 -7.89 -28.28 -8.30
C THR A 36 -7.97 -28.40 -9.82
N ASP A 37 -9.05 -27.87 -10.39
CA ASP A 37 -9.23 -27.74 -11.83
C ASP A 37 -9.97 -26.42 -12.11
N ILE A 38 -9.22 -25.44 -12.58
CA ILE A 38 -9.71 -24.09 -12.88
C ILE A 38 -10.71 -24.13 -14.04
N SER A 39 -10.57 -25.08 -14.96
CA SER A 39 -11.41 -25.16 -16.17
C SER A 39 -12.79 -25.78 -15.90
N TYR A 40 -13.04 -26.27 -14.69
CA TYR A 40 -14.26 -27.00 -14.38
C TYR A 40 -15.41 -26.08 -13.93
N GLY A 41 -16.35 -25.82 -14.83
CA GLY A 41 -17.57 -25.05 -14.55
C GLY A 41 -17.28 -23.59 -14.17
N THR A 42 -18.30 -22.87 -13.68
CA THR A 42 -18.21 -21.43 -13.42
C THR A 42 -17.33 -21.07 -12.20
N TYR A 43 -17.19 -21.98 -11.23
CA TYR A 43 -16.50 -21.73 -9.95
C TYR A 43 -15.20 -22.53 -9.77
N GLY A 44 -14.82 -23.33 -10.77
CA GLY A 44 -13.70 -24.27 -10.70
C GLY A 44 -13.93 -25.41 -9.69
N ASN A 45 -13.18 -26.49 -9.84
CA ASN A 45 -13.00 -27.46 -8.77
C ASN A 45 -11.83 -27.03 -7.88
N ASN A 46 -12.05 -27.07 -6.57
CA ASN A 46 -10.99 -26.97 -5.56
C ASN A 46 -11.44 -27.80 -4.35
N LYS A 47 -11.09 -29.09 -4.32
CA LYS A 47 -11.72 -30.09 -3.44
C LYS A 47 -10.67 -30.95 -2.76
N PHE A 48 -10.93 -31.28 -1.50
CA PHE A 48 -10.12 -32.24 -0.75
C PHE A 48 -10.89 -33.50 -0.41
N TYR A 49 -10.16 -34.57 -0.15
CA TYR A 49 -10.67 -35.84 0.34
C TYR A 49 -9.65 -36.47 1.28
N MET A 50 -10.05 -36.74 2.52
CA MET A 50 -9.23 -37.38 3.54
C MET A 50 -9.84 -38.73 3.94
N GLY A 51 -8.98 -39.70 4.22
CA GLY A 51 -9.37 -41.01 4.74
C GLY A 51 -8.44 -41.45 5.87
N GLN A 52 -9.02 -41.99 6.94
CA GLN A 52 -8.31 -42.60 8.07
C GLN A 52 -8.89 -43.98 8.37
N LEU A 53 -8.03 -44.97 8.60
CA LEU A 53 -8.38 -46.23 9.23
C LEU A 53 -7.94 -46.18 10.69
N ILE A 54 -8.90 -46.32 11.61
CA ILE A 54 -8.75 -46.07 13.04
C ILE A 54 -9.06 -47.36 13.80
N VAL A 55 -8.31 -47.63 14.87
CA VAL A 55 -8.59 -48.67 15.86
C VAL A 55 -9.20 -48.01 17.08
N ASP A 56 -10.46 -48.36 17.39
CA ASP A 56 -11.18 -47.83 18.55
C ASP A 56 -11.86 -48.98 19.32
N ARG A 57 -11.38 -49.26 20.54
CA ARG A 57 -11.91 -50.30 21.44
C ARG A 57 -12.10 -51.66 20.73
N ALA A 58 -11.02 -52.16 20.10
CA ALA A 58 -10.98 -53.42 19.34
C ALA A 58 -11.93 -53.49 18.12
N ARG A 59 -12.37 -52.33 17.59
CA ARG A 59 -13.09 -52.22 16.32
C ARG A 59 -12.29 -51.39 15.34
N PHE A 60 -12.50 -51.64 14.05
CA PHE A 60 -11.88 -50.88 12.98
C PHE A 60 -12.88 -49.87 12.40
N VAL A 61 -12.46 -48.62 12.28
CA VAL A 61 -13.29 -47.51 11.84
C VAL A 61 -12.66 -46.88 10.61
N VAL A 62 -13.37 -46.90 9.47
CA VAL A 62 -12.97 -46.16 8.27
C VAL A 62 -13.69 -44.83 8.30
N PHE A 63 -12.94 -43.77 8.62
CA PHE A 63 -13.41 -42.40 8.60
C PHE A 63 -13.01 -41.72 7.29
N ARG A 64 -13.94 -40.97 6.70
CA ARG A 64 -13.70 -40.17 5.49
C ARG A 64 -14.30 -38.79 5.65
N LYS A 65 -13.60 -37.80 5.12
CA LYS A 65 -14.00 -36.39 5.18
C LYS A 65 -13.66 -35.71 3.87
N TRP A 66 -14.59 -34.95 3.30
CA TRP A 66 -14.40 -34.31 1.99
C TRP A 66 -15.21 -33.04 1.85
N GLY A 67 -14.79 -32.18 0.93
CA GLY A 67 -15.48 -30.93 0.67
C GLY A 67 -14.66 -30.01 -0.23
N ARG A 68 -15.12 -28.77 -0.36
CA ARG A 68 -14.29 -27.69 -0.90
C ARG A 68 -13.16 -27.42 0.09
N VAL A 69 -11.94 -27.18 -0.40
CA VAL A 69 -10.83 -26.69 0.44
C VAL A 69 -11.32 -25.42 1.13
N GLY A 70 -11.12 -25.31 2.46
CA GLY A 70 -11.66 -24.17 3.22
C GLY A 70 -13.15 -24.23 3.60
N ALA A 71 -13.83 -25.38 3.48
CA ALA A 71 -15.21 -25.51 3.93
C ALA A 71 -15.32 -25.50 5.47
N LYS A 72 -16.18 -24.64 6.03
CA LYS A 72 -16.47 -24.59 7.49
C LYS A 72 -17.11 -25.88 8.01
N THR A 73 -17.94 -26.52 7.18
CA THR A 73 -18.67 -27.75 7.51
C THR A 73 -18.47 -28.77 6.38
N PRO A 74 -17.35 -29.51 6.37
CA PRO A 74 -17.11 -30.54 5.37
C PRO A 74 -18.06 -31.73 5.57
N GLN A 75 -18.29 -32.48 4.50
CA GLN A 75 -19.03 -33.73 4.59
C GLN A 75 -18.12 -34.81 5.17
N SER A 76 -18.69 -35.70 5.98
CA SER A 76 -17.97 -36.83 6.54
C SER A 76 -18.81 -38.10 6.50
N LYS A 77 -18.15 -39.26 6.58
CA LYS A 77 -18.80 -40.56 6.70
C LYS A 77 -17.89 -41.53 7.44
N THR A 78 -18.46 -42.16 8.47
CA THR A 78 -17.83 -43.17 9.31
C THR A 78 -18.42 -44.55 9.01
N GLU A 79 -17.58 -45.56 8.81
CA GLU A 79 -17.98 -46.97 8.65
C GLU A 79 -17.26 -47.83 9.69
N TYR A 80 -17.98 -48.79 10.28
CA TYR A 80 -17.48 -49.64 11.35
C TYR A 80 -17.32 -51.08 10.86
N TYR A 81 -16.23 -51.71 11.27
CA TYR A 81 -15.87 -53.08 10.91
C TYR A 81 -15.43 -53.86 12.15
N SER A 82 -15.81 -55.13 12.20
CA SER A 82 -15.40 -56.07 13.25
C SER A 82 -14.04 -56.74 12.98
N SER A 83 -13.51 -56.62 11.77
CA SER A 83 -12.26 -57.24 11.32
C SER A 83 -11.48 -56.30 10.40
N VAL A 84 -10.15 -56.38 10.46
CA VAL A 84 -9.25 -55.50 9.72
C VAL A 84 -9.36 -55.63 8.20
N GLU A 85 -9.48 -56.86 7.68
CA GLU A 85 -9.43 -57.15 6.24
C GLU A 85 -10.54 -56.43 5.44
N ALA A 86 -11.76 -56.36 5.98
CA ALA A 86 -12.86 -55.66 5.33
C ALA A 86 -12.68 -54.13 5.40
N ALA A 87 -12.10 -53.63 6.49
CA ALA A 87 -11.80 -52.22 6.67
C ALA A 87 -10.69 -51.77 5.70
N GLU A 88 -9.63 -52.58 5.57
CA GLU A 88 -8.54 -52.37 4.62
C GLU A 88 -9.06 -52.34 3.18
N LYS A 89 -9.86 -53.33 2.78
CA LYS A 89 -10.48 -53.36 1.44
C LYS A 89 -11.33 -52.13 1.17
N ALA A 90 -12.10 -51.66 2.16
CA ALA A 90 -12.92 -50.47 2.03
C ALA A 90 -12.05 -49.20 1.85
N PHE A 91 -10.98 -49.07 2.63
CA PHE A 91 -10.02 -47.97 2.55
C PHE A 91 -9.32 -47.94 1.18
N GLN A 92 -8.73 -49.07 0.76
CA GLN A 92 -8.04 -49.24 -0.53
C GLN A 92 -8.97 -48.95 -1.71
N LYS A 93 -10.22 -49.42 -1.66
CA LYS A 93 -11.23 -49.18 -2.71
C LYS A 93 -11.47 -47.69 -2.90
N VAL A 94 -11.63 -46.94 -1.80
CA VAL A 94 -11.84 -45.49 -1.85
C VAL A 94 -10.61 -44.77 -2.38
N PHE A 95 -9.42 -45.08 -1.84
CA PHE A 95 -8.17 -44.48 -2.31
C PHE A 95 -7.99 -44.68 -3.81
N ARG A 96 -8.08 -45.93 -4.28
CA ARG A 96 -7.96 -46.27 -5.71
C ARG A 96 -9.04 -45.61 -6.57
N ALA A 97 -10.27 -45.45 -6.09
CA ALA A 97 -11.30 -44.75 -6.84
C ALA A 97 -10.99 -43.25 -7.02
N LYS A 98 -10.40 -42.62 -6.00
CA LYS A 98 -10.13 -41.17 -5.95
C LYS A 98 -8.80 -40.77 -6.59
N SER A 99 -7.72 -41.51 -6.36
CA SER A 99 -6.38 -41.23 -6.91
C SER A 99 -6.09 -42.05 -8.18
N GLY A 100 -6.66 -43.25 -8.29
CA GLY A 100 -6.29 -44.24 -9.30
C GLY A 100 -5.04 -45.04 -8.96
N ASN A 101 -4.39 -44.80 -7.82
CA ASN A 101 -3.22 -45.53 -7.34
C ASN A 101 -3.63 -46.65 -6.35
N LYS A 102 -2.76 -47.63 -6.14
CA LYS A 102 -3.00 -48.69 -5.14
C LYS A 102 -2.49 -48.22 -3.76
N TRP A 103 -3.09 -48.75 -2.70
CA TRP A 103 -2.68 -48.50 -1.31
C TRP A 103 -2.40 -49.86 -0.63
N PRO A 104 -1.35 -50.00 0.21
CA PRO A 104 -0.24 -49.06 0.40
C PRO A 104 0.51 -48.76 -0.90
N LEU A 105 1.28 -47.67 -0.94
CA LEU A 105 2.06 -47.29 -2.12
C LEU A 105 3.33 -48.15 -2.19
N ALA A 106 3.32 -49.17 -3.05
CA ALA A 106 4.53 -49.94 -3.37
C ALA A 106 5.42 -49.27 -4.44
N GLU A 107 4.84 -48.35 -5.23
CA GLU A 107 5.50 -47.54 -6.25
C GLU A 107 5.23 -46.05 -5.96
N PRO A 108 6.10 -45.13 -6.42
CA PRO A 108 5.88 -43.70 -6.29
C PRO A 108 4.49 -43.28 -6.82
N PHE A 109 3.84 -42.35 -6.13
CA PHE A 109 2.51 -41.89 -6.52
C PHE A 109 2.53 -41.25 -7.91
N VAL A 110 1.74 -41.79 -8.85
CA VAL A 110 1.63 -41.23 -10.21
C VAL A 110 0.36 -40.42 -10.34
N ARG A 111 0.49 -39.14 -10.73
CA ARG A 111 -0.65 -38.26 -11.02
C ARG A 111 -1.44 -38.78 -12.22
N LYS A 112 -2.77 -38.81 -12.09
CA LYS A 112 -3.69 -39.18 -13.18
C LYS A 112 -4.61 -38.02 -13.52
N LYS A 113 -4.81 -37.77 -14.82
CA LYS A 113 -5.66 -36.67 -15.31
C LYS A 113 -7.08 -36.77 -14.72
N GLY A 114 -7.55 -35.67 -14.12
CA GLY A 114 -8.88 -35.58 -13.51
C GLY A 114 -9.06 -36.37 -12.19
N LYS A 115 -7.98 -36.91 -11.61
CA LYS A 115 -7.98 -37.58 -10.30
C LYS A 115 -7.26 -36.74 -9.26
N TYR A 116 -7.51 -37.04 -7.99
CA TYR A 116 -6.89 -36.31 -6.89
C TYR A 116 -5.39 -36.57 -6.83
N PHE A 117 -4.65 -35.55 -6.42
CA PHE A 117 -3.23 -35.57 -6.05
C PHE A 117 -3.08 -35.97 -4.57
N LEU A 118 -2.00 -36.67 -4.22
CA LEU A 118 -1.69 -37.04 -2.83
C LEU A 118 -0.89 -35.93 -2.16
N VAL A 119 -1.39 -35.43 -1.03
CA VAL A 119 -0.65 -34.49 -0.18
C VAL A 119 0.16 -35.30 0.82
N GLU A 120 1.47 -35.35 0.62
CA GLU A 120 2.44 -35.97 1.52
C GLU A 120 2.72 -35.05 2.71
N LEU A 121 2.51 -35.59 3.91
CA LEU A 121 2.80 -34.91 5.16
C LEU A 121 3.98 -35.63 5.82
N ASP A 122 4.97 -34.88 6.31
CA ASP A 122 6.11 -35.38 7.07
C ASP A 122 5.63 -35.83 8.46
N ASP A 123 5.37 -37.13 8.54
CA ASP A 123 4.98 -37.83 9.75
C ASP A 123 6.25 -38.22 10.51
N GLY A 124 6.80 -37.31 11.31
CA GLY A 124 7.91 -37.65 12.21
C GLY A 124 7.61 -38.95 12.97
N GLU A 125 8.53 -39.91 12.91
CA GLU A 125 8.37 -41.19 13.59
C GLU A 125 8.27 -40.96 15.11
N PRO A 126 7.23 -41.47 15.79
CA PRO A 126 7.30 -41.62 17.23
C PRO A 126 8.07 -42.91 17.53
N GLU A 127 9.34 -42.80 17.94
CA GLU A 127 9.95 -43.90 18.68
C GLU A 127 9.18 -44.12 19.99
N ALA A 128 9.06 -45.38 20.39
CA ALA A 128 8.21 -45.83 21.48
C ALA A 128 8.56 -45.18 22.82
N ALA A 129 7.88 -44.07 23.14
CA ALA A 129 7.91 -43.51 24.48
C ALA A 129 7.18 -44.48 25.44
N SER A 130 7.94 -45.04 26.38
CA SER A 130 7.44 -45.89 27.46
C SER A 130 6.27 -45.23 28.19
N ALA A 131 5.23 -46.03 28.46
CA ALA A 131 3.90 -45.64 28.95
C ALA A 131 3.81 -44.99 30.35
N ASP A 132 4.89 -44.41 30.89
CA ASP A 132 4.93 -43.88 32.26
C ASP A 132 4.91 -42.34 32.38
N ALA A 133 4.75 -41.59 31.28
CA ALA A 133 4.81 -40.13 31.32
C ALA A 133 3.45 -39.41 31.45
N ALA A 134 2.36 -40.13 31.78
CA ALA A 134 1.01 -39.55 31.91
C ALA A 134 0.46 -39.62 33.34
N GLN A 135 1.21 -39.14 34.33
CA GLN A 135 0.66 -38.65 35.61
C GLN A 135 1.77 -38.01 36.47
N LYS A 136 1.85 -36.68 36.44
CA LYS A 136 2.23 -35.81 37.58
C LYS A 136 1.93 -34.36 37.21
N VAL A 137 0.75 -33.92 37.62
CA VAL A 137 0.44 -32.50 37.83
C VAL A 137 0.94 -32.16 39.22
N GLY A 138 1.77 -31.13 39.32
CA GLY A 138 2.18 -30.55 40.60
C GLY A 138 3.64 -30.80 40.96
N ASP A 139 4.55 -30.09 40.29
CA ASP A 139 5.74 -29.53 40.92
C ASP A 139 5.98 -28.16 40.30
N LYS A 140 6.30 -27.16 41.12
CA LYS A 140 6.67 -25.81 40.66
C LYS A 140 7.94 -25.96 39.83
N GLU A 141 7.86 -25.73 38.53
CA GLU A 141 9.03 -25.60 37.67
C GLU A 141 9.89 -24.46 38.24
N GLU A 142 11.13 -24.76 38.62
CA GLU A 142 12.13 -23.71 38.85
C GLU A 142 12.26 -22.92 37.55
N GLU A 143 11.96 -21.62 37.57
CA GLU A 143 12.19 -20.71 36.43
C GLU A 143 13.68 -20.73 36.09
N VAL A 144 14.06 -21.53 35.09
CA VAL A 144 15.42 -21.50 34.54
C VAL A 144 15.56 -20.20 33.76
N VAL A 145 16.28 -19.24 34.31
CA VAL A 145 16.53 -17.95 33.64
C VAL A 145 17.45 -18.17 32.42
N SER A 146 17.07 -17.59 31.27
CA SER A 146 17.90 -17.59 30.05
C SER A 146 19.28 -16.96 30.31
N LYS A 147 20.32 -17.53 29.68
CA LYS A 147 21.69 -17.00 29.75
C LYS A 147 21.98 -15.95 28.67
N LEU A 148 21.05 -15.73 27.74
CA LEU A 148 21.23 -14.83 26.61
C LEU A 148 21.02 -13.36 27.03
N PRO A 149 21.67 -12.39 26.37
CA PRO A 149 21.34 -10.97 26.54
C PRO A 149 19.86 -10.68 26.23
N GLU A 150 19.26 -9.71 26.90
CA GLU A 150 17.83 -9.35 26.71
C GLU A 150 17.51 -8.99 25.26
N GLU A 151 18.45 -8.31 24.60
CA GLU A 151 18.35 -7.93 23.20
C GLU A 151 18.30 -9.15 22.25
N VAL A 152 19.06 -10.20 22.58
CA VAL A 152 19.06 -11.46 21.83
C VAL A 152 17.77 -12.24 22.11
N GLN A 153 17.36 -12.31 23.38
CA GLN A 153 16.09 -12.95 23.76
C GLN A 153 14.91 -12.33 23.02
N TYR A 154 14.86 -11.00 22.91
CA TYR A 154 13.82 -10.28 22.16
C TYR A 154 13.77 -10.70 20.68
N ILE A 155 14.93 -10.81 20.03
CA ILE A 155 15.00 -11.23 18.62
C ILE A 155 14.54 -12.67 18.46
N ILE A 156 14.99 -13.58 19.32
CA ILE A 156 14.61 -14.99 19.27
C ILE A 156 13.10 -15.14 19.47
N GLN A 157 12.52 -14.41 20.43
CA GLN A 157 11.07 -14.37 20.63
C GLN A 157 10.34 -13.87 19.38
N LEU A 158 10.84 -12.82 18.74
CA LEU A 158 10.21 -12.19 17.59
C LEU A 158 10.23 -13.09 16.34
N ILE A 159 11.37 -13.71 16.01
CA ILE A 159 11.52 -14.52 14.79
C ILE A 159 10.98 -15.94 14.96
N CYS A 160 10.98 -16.49 16.19
CA CYS A 160 10.47 -17.84 16.48
C CYS A 160 9.01 -17.85 16.94
N ASP A 161 8.28 -16.74 16.85
CA ASP A 161 6.87 -16.69 17.20
C ASP A 161 6.02 -17.52 16.20
N PRO A 162 5.39 -18.63 16.64
CA PRO A 162 4.56 -19.45 15.77
C PRO A 162 3.35 -18.68 15.22
N GLU A 163 2.84 -17.65 15.90
CA GLU A 163 1.71 -16.84 15.43
C GLU A 163 2.08 -15.98 14.21
N VAL A 164 3.31 -15.47 14.15
CA VAL A 164 3.83 -14.73 12.99
C VAL A 164 3.79 -15.60 11.74
N VAL A 165 4.31 -16.83 11.83
CA VAL A 165 4.33 -17.76 10.70
C VAL A 165 2.92 -18.19 10.30
N MET A 166 2.03 -18.43 11.28
CA MET A 166 0.64 -18.78 10.99
C MET A 166 -0.11 -17.65 10.27
N ARG A 167 0.09 -16.40 10.69
CA ARG A 167 -0.55 -15.22 10.07
C ARG A 167 -0.08 -15.00 8.63
N GLU A 168 1.22 -15.15 8.38
CA GLU A 168 1.76 -15.03 7.03
C GLU A 168 1.18 -16.10 6.09
N MET A 169 1.04 -17.34 6.56
CA MET A 169 0.39 -18.40 5.77
C MET A 169 -1.06 -18.06 5.41
N VAL A 170 -1.81 -17.50 6.35
CA VAL A 170 -3.19 -17.05 6.08
C VAL A 170 -3.22 -15.96 5.01
N SER A 171 -2.30 -14.98 5.07
CA SER A 171 -2.21 -13.89 4.08
C SER A 171 -1.88 -14.39 2.66
N LEU A 172 -1.24 -15.56 2.54
CA LEU A 172 -0.92 -16.23 1.27
C LEU A 172 -2.02 -17.20 0.80
N ASN A 173 -3.23 -17.10 1.38
CA ASN A 173 -4.39 -17.97 1.14
C ASN A 173 -4.16 -19.46 1.50
N VAL A 174 -3.31 -19.70 2.50
CA VAL A 174 -3.01 -21.03 3.03
C VAL A 174 -3.59 -21.19 4.44
N ASP A 175 -4.58 -22.08 4.58
CA ASP A 175 -5.26 -22.34 5.86
C ASP A 175 -4.60 -23.52 6.62
N LEU A 176 -3.72 -23.19 7.56
CA LEU A 176 -3.03 -24.16 8.42
C LEU A 176 -3.95 -24.89 9.41
N ASN A 177 -5.11 -24.33 9.74
CA ASN A 177 -6.04 -24.93 10.71
C ASN A 177 -6.83 -26.10 10.12
N ARG A 178 -6.96 -26.13 8.78
CA ARG A 178 -7.73 -27.17 8.06
C ARG A 178 -6.88 -28.09 7.22
N PHE A 179 -5.70 -27.63 6.83
CA PHE A 179 -4.67 -28.46 6.22
C PHE A 179 -3.38 -28.27 7.03
N PRO A 180 -2.77 -29.34 7.54
CA PRO A 180 -1.50 -29.26 8.26
C PRO A 180 -0.33 -29.01 7.29
N LEU A 181 -0.41 -27.94 6.48
CA LEU A 181 0.55 -27.60 5.41
C LEU A 181 1.92 -27.23 5.96
N GLY A 182 2.01 -26.92 7.26
CA GLY A 182 3.28 -26.77 7.95
C GLY A 182 4.10 -28.06 8.07
N LYS A 183 3.58 -29.21 7.64
CA LYS A 183 4.30 -30.50 7.56
C LYS A 183 4.42 -31.02 6.14
N LEU A 184 4.32 -30.17 5.10
CA LEU A 184 4.57 -30.65 3.74
C LEU A 184 5.99 -31.21 3.65
N SER A 185 6.15 -32.35 2.96
CA SER A 185 7.48 -32.94 2.77
C SER A 185 8.39 -32.03 1.93
N LYS A 186 9.72 -32.08 2.15
CA LYS A 186 10.70 -31.40 1.27
C LYS A 186 10.50 -31.75 -0.20
N ALA A 187 10.16 -33.00 -0.48
CA ALA A 187 9.88 -33.48 -1.83
C ALA A 187 8.66 -32.76 -2.43
N GLN A 188 7.60 -32.53 -1.65
CA GLN A 188 6.42 -31.81 -2.09
C GLN A 188 6.66 -30.31 -2.30
N ILE A 189 7.43 -29.66 -1.43
CA ILE A 189 7.84 -28.26 -1.62
C ILE A 189 8.72 -28.13 -2.88
N SER A 190 9.67 -29.06 -3.08
CA SER A 190 10.52 -29.11 -4.28
C SER A 190 9.71 -29.26 -5.57
N GLN A 191 8.73 -30.17 -5.60
CA GLN A 191 7.81 -30.29 -6.75
C GLN A 191 7.02 -29.01 -7.00
N GLY A 192 6.74 -28.23 -5.94
CA GLY A 192 6.11 -26.92 -6.04
C GLY A 192 6.98 -25.96 -6.85
N TYR A 193 8.27 -25.88 -6.52
CA TYR A 193 9.23 -25.06 -7.26
C TYR A 193 9.32 -25.50 -8.73
N ASP A 194 9.36 -26.80 -9.01
CA ASP A 194 9.40 -27.33 -10.39
C ASP A 194 8.17 -26.91 -11.22
N ILE A 195 6.98 -26.82 -10.62
CA ILE A 195 5.77 -26.36 -11.32
C ILE A 195 5.84 -24.85 -11.56
N LEU A 196 6.25 -24.07 -10.56
CA LEU A 196 6.41 -22.62 -10.69
C LEU A 196 7.47 -22.28 -11.75
N GLN A 197 8.53 -23.09 -11.84
CA GLN A 197 9.54 -23.01 -12.91
C GLN A 197 8.92 -23.15 -14.29
N ARG A 198 8.12 -24.19 -14.50
CA ARG A 198 7.41 -24.43 -15.77
C ARG A 198 6.44 -23.31 -16.11
N ILE A 199 5.81 -22.69 -15.09
CA ILE A 199 4.97 -21.50 -15.26
C ILE A 199 5.82 -20.33 -15.74
N SER A 200 6.98 -20.07 -15.12
CA SER A 200 7.91 -19.01 -15.53
C SER A 200 8.29 -19.13 -17.00
N THR A 201 8.77 -20.30 -17.43
CA THR A 201 9.13 -20.56 -18.83
C THR A 201 7.95 -20.33 -19.78
N THR A 202 6.74 -20.73 -19.38
CA THR A 202 5.53 -20.53 -20.20
C THR A 202 5.14 -19.05 -20.31
N LEU A 203 5.37 -18.25 -19.26
CA LEU A 203 5.15 -16.81 -19.29
C LEU A 203 6.14 -16.09 -20.21
N GLU A 204 7.41 -16.49 -20.17
CA GLU A 204 8.46 -15.95 -21.06
C GLU A 204 8.15 -16.25 -22.52
N GLU A 205 7.78 -17.50 -22.85
CA GLU A 205 7.33 -17.89 -24.20
C GLU A 205 6.12 -17.03 -24.65
N LEU A 206 5.17 -16.78 -23.75
CA LEU A 206 3.99 -15.96 -24.05
C LEU A 206 4.37 -14.49 -24.31
N GLU A 207 5.33 -13.95 -23.57
CA GLU A 207 5.84 -12.59 -23.76
C GLU A 207 6.52 -12.45 -25.13
N GLU A 208 7.39 -13.40 -25.49
CA GLU A 208 8.05 -13.41 -26.81
C GLU A 208 7.05 -13.47 -27.96
N LEU A 209 6.00 -14.28 -27.83
CA LEU A 209 4.93 -14.42 -28.84
C LEU A 209 4.01 -13.20 -28.93
N THR A 210 4.00 -12.32 -27.92
CA THR A 210 3.12 -11.14 -27.85
C THR A 210 3.82 -9.80 -28.09
N LYS A 211 5.16 -9.80 -28.25
CA LYS A 211 5.92 -8.62 -28.68
C LYS A 211 5.53 -8.20 -30.11
N THR A 212 4.93 -7.02 -30.24
CA THR A 212 4.60 -6.40 -31.54
C THR A 212 5.88 -6.00 -32.28
N PRO A 213 6.04 -6.28 -33.60
CA PRO A 213 7.16 -5.76 -34.36
C PRO A 213 7.13 -4.22 -34.40
N ALA A 214 8.30 -3.59 -34.29
CA ALA A 214 8.46 -2.15 -34.48
C ALA A 214 7.87 -1.68 -35.83
N PRO A 215 7.29 -0.47 -35.91
CA PRO A 215 6.68 0.02 -37.14
C PRO A 215 7.74 0.15 -38.25
N PRO A 216 7.48 -0.33 -39.48
CA PRO A 216 8.42 -0.18 -40.58
C PRO A 216 8.53 1.29 -41.01
N PRO A 217 9.69 1.72 -41.55
CA PRO A 217 9.84 3.06 -42.10
C PRO A 217 8.88 3.25 -43.28
N LYS A 218 8.26 4.43 -43.34
CA LYS A 218 7.30 4.81 -44.38
C LYS A 218 7.95 4.76 -45.76
N THR A 219 7.56 3.80 -46.59
CA THR A 219 7.76 3.86 -48.04
C THR A 219 6.43 3.74 -48.77
N THR A 220 6.36 4.47 -49.87
CA THR A 220 5.19 4.89 -50.63
C THR A 220 4.43 3.77 -51.34
N LYS A 221 3.13 4.03 -51.57
CA LYS A 221 2.15 3.16 -52.23
C LYS A 221 2.52 2.83 -53.69
N ALA A 222 2.31 1.57 -54.11
CA ALA A 222 1.77 1.23 -55.42
C ALA A 222 1.29 -0.24 -55.50
N GLY A 223 0.21 -0.49 -56.24
CA GLY A 223 0.08 -1.72 -57.04
C GLY A 223 -0.89 -2.80 -56.56
N ALA A 224 -1.94 -3.04 -57.34
CA ALA A 224 -3.04 -3.95 -57.06
C ALA A 224 -2.82 -5.41 -57.55
N LYS A 225 -3.67 -6.31 -57.00
CA LYS A 225 -4.30 -7.52 -57.61
C LYS A 225 -3.55 -8.88 -57.67
N SER A 226 -4.19 -9.85 -56.99
CA SER A 226 -4.53 -11.24 -57.41
C SER A 226 -3.41 -12.29 -57.55
N ARG A 227 -3.55 -13.46 -56.88
CA ARG A 227 -3.74 -14.79 -57.51
C ARG A 227 -3.72 -15.97 -56.51
N ARG A 228 -4.52 -16.98 -56.88
CA ARG A 228 -4.84 -18.29 -56.30
C ARG A 228 -3.66 -19.21 -55.89
N LYS A 229 -3.98 -20.09 -54.91
CA LYS A 229 -3.59 -21.52 -54.72
C LYS A 229 -2.30 -22.01 -55.41
N ALA A 230 -1.35 -22.46 -54.60
CA ALA A 230 -0.50 -23.61 -54.92
C ALA A 230 -0.21 -24.41 -53.64
N LYS A 231 -0.50 -25.71 -53.69
CA LYS A 231 -0.24 -26.73 -52.67
C LYS A 231 0.96 -27.52 -53.19
N ALA A 232 2.09 -27.52 -52.51
CA ALA A 232 3.20 -28.43 -52.81
C ALA A 232 3.92 -28.86 -51.53
N LYS A 233 4.01 -30.18 -51.37
CA LYS A 233 4.78 -30.91 -50.36
C LYS A 233 6.27 -30.56 -50.47
N ALA A 234 6.90 -30.24 -49.33
CA ALA A 234 8.28 -30.57 -49.06
C ALA A 234 8.33 -31.23 -47.67
N LYS A 235 9.04 -32.35 -47.58
CA LYS A 235 9.07 -33.26 -46.42
C LYS A 235 10.50 -33.22 -45.85
N GLY A 236 10.64 -32.78 -44.60
CA GLY A 236 11.85 -32.90 -43.76
C GLY A 236 12.29 -31.58 -43.10
N PRO A 237 13.07 -31.61 -42.01
CA PRO A 237 12.99 -32.47 -40.82
C PRO A 237 11.93 -31.93 -39.84
N ALA A 238 11.64 -32.64 -38.74
CA ALA A 238 10.61 -32.25 -37.77
C ALA A 238 10.83 -30.83 -37.22
N ALA A 239 10.07 -29.86 -37.72
CA ALA A 239 9.95 -28.54 -37.12
C ALA A 239 9.31 -28.73 -35.74
N ALA A 240 10.03 -28.36 -34.68
CA ALA A 240 9.47 -28.20 -33.35
C ALA A 240 8.21 -27.32 -33.49
N ALA A 241 7.05 -27.85 -33.12
CA ALA A 241 5.79 -27.15 -33.27
C ALA A 241 5.84 -25.87 -32.44
N THR A 242 5.91 -24.71 -33.11
CA THR A 242 5.90 -23.41 -32.44
C THR A 242 4.57 -23.28 -31.70
N LYS A 243 4.59 -23.28 -30.36
CA LYS A 243 3.40 -23.11 -29.53
C LYS A 243 2.76 -21.76 -29.83
N SER A 244 1.42 -21.71 -29.84
CA SER A 244 0.68 -20.46 -30.02
C SER A 244 0.42 -19.78 -28.68
N ALA A 245 0.23 -18.45 -28.67
CA ALA A 245 -0.11 -17.70 -27.46
C ALA A 245 -1.38 -18.23 -26.76
N ALA A 246 -2.35 -18.76 -27.51
CA ALA A 246 -3.52 -19.42 -26.95
C ALA A 246 -3.16 -20.74 -26.22
N SER A 247 -2.25 -21.53 -26.80
CA SER A 247 -1.72 -22.75 -26.17
C SER A 247 -0.98 -22.43 -24.87
N CYS A 248 -0.14 -21.40 -24.85
CA CYS A 248 0.57 -20.99 -23.62
C CYS A 248 -0.41 -20.56 -22.53
N ARG A 249 -1.48 -19.83 -22.85
CA ARG A 249 -2.52 -19.47 -21.87
C ARG A 249 -3.26 -20.68 -21.31
N ASP A 250 -3.48 -21.72 -22.11
CA ASP A 250 -4.08 -22.96 -21.63
C ASP A 250 -3.11 -23.81 -20.80
N ASP A 251 -1.82 -23.81 -21.15
CA ASP A 251 -0.74 -24.40 -20.35
C ASP A 251 -0.66 -23.72 -18.98
N LEU A 252 -0.72 -22.38 -18.90
CA LEU A 252 -0.74 -21.62 -17.64
C LEU A 252 -1.92 -22.02 -16.74
N LYS A 253 -3.12 -22.19 -17.30
CA LYS A 253 -4.29 -22.69 -16.54
C LYS A 253 -4.05 -24.11 -16.00
N SER A 254 -3.46 -24.97 -16.82
CA SER A 254 -3.17 -26.36 -16.45
C SER A 254 -2.12 -26.45 -15.35
N LEU A 255 -1.02 -25.70 -15.49
CA LEU A 255 0.05 -25.59 -14.52
C LEU A 255 -0.41 -24.95 -13.21
N SER A 256 -1.24 -23.90 -13.28
CA SER A 256 -1.86 -23.30 -12.09
C SER A 256 -2.75 -24.31 -11.35
N SER A 257 -3.54 -25.09 -12.08
CA SER A 257 -4.36 -26.17 -11.49
C SER A 257 -3.51 -27.27 -10.88
N GLU A 258 -2.36 -27.59 -11.49
CA GLU A 258 -1.36 -28.53 -10.96
C GLU A 258 -0.75 -28.02 -9.66
N PHE A 259 -0.30 -26.76 -9.63
CA PHE A 259 0.26 -26.12 -8.44
C PHE A 259 -0.73 -26.12 -7.27
N TYR A 260 -1.98 -25.69 -7.48
CA TYR A 260 -2.99 -25.68 -6.41
C TYR A 260 -3.47 -27.08 -5.99
N SER A 261 -3.30 -28.09 -6.85
CA SER A 261 -3.55 -29.48 -6.47
C SER A 261 -2.44 -29.99 -5.55
N LEU A 262 -1.18 -29.61 -5.82
CA LEU A 262 -0.01 -29.94 -5.02
C LEU A 262 0.00 -29.18 -3.69
N ILE A 263 -0.25 -27.87 -3.72
CA ILE A 263 -0.27 -26.99 -2.56
C ILE A 263 -1.72 -26.54 -2.33
N PRO A 264 -2.48 -27.16 -1.41
CA PRO A 264 -3.85 -26.77 -1.11
C PRO A 264 -4.00 -25.29 -0.75
N HIS A 265 -4.93 -24.59 -1.41
CA HIS A 265 -5.25 -23.17 -1.18
C HIS A 265 -6.74 -22.98 -0.92
N ASP A 266 -7.10 -22.08 0.00
CA ASP A 266 -8.49 -21.69 0.24
C ASP A 266 -8.85 -20.44 -0.59
N PHE A 267 -9.69 -20.65 -1.61
CA PHE A 267 -10.25 -19.57 -2.44
C PHE A 267 -11.70 -19.24 -2.08
N GLY A 268 -12.20 -19.71 -0.93
CA GLY A 268 -13.59 -19.54 -0.53
C GLY A 268 -14.54 -20.11 -1.59
N ARG A 269 -15.49 -19.29 -2.09
CA ARG A 269 -16.39 -19.66 -3.19
C ARG A 269 -15.95 -19.14 -4.56
N SER A 270 -14.79 -18.47 -4.61
CA SER A 270 -14.25 -17.87 -5.81
C SER A 270 -13.53 -18.91 -6.68
N LEU A 271 -13.46 -18.65 -7.98
CA LEU A 271 -12.67 -19.43 -8.93
C LEU A 271 -11.18 -19.35 -8.55
N PRO A 272 -10.43 -20.48 -8.50
CA PRO A 272 -8.99 -20.41 -8.28
C PRO A 272 -8.31 -19.59 -9.40
N PRO A 273 -7.47 -18.60 -9.06
CA PRO A 273 -6.91 -17.67 -10.03
C PRO A 273 -5.77 -18.31 -10.84
N VAL A 274 -5.72 -18.05 -12.14
CA VAL A 274 -4.59 -18.49 -12.99
C VAL A 274 -3.37 -17.65 -12.65
N ILE A 275 -2.22 -18.28 -12.46
CA ILE A 275 -0.92 -17.61 -12.33
C ILE A 275 -0.54 -17.14 -13.74
N ALA A 276 -0.88 -15.89 -14.05
CA ALA A 276 -0.93 -15.41 -15.44
C ALA A 276 0.15 -14.36 -15.77
N ASN A 277 0.92 -13.94 -14.77
CA ASN A 277 1.99 -12.96 -14.91
C ASN A 277 3.08 -13.19 -13.84
N MET A 278 4.19 -12.48 -13.97
CA MET A 278 5.33 -12.59 -13.04
C MET A 278 5.00 -12.15 -11.61
N THR A 279 4.04 -11.26 -11.42
CA THR A 279 3.59 -10.82 -10.09
C THR A 279 2.85 -11.95 -9.37
N ASP A 280 1.96 -12.67 -10.06
CA ASP A 280 1.26 -13.83 -9.49
C ASP A 280 2.25 -14.94 -9.14
N LEU A 281 3.23 -15.19 -10.03
CA LEU A 281 4.29 -16.18 -9.83
C LEU A 281 5.12 -15.85 -8.58
N LYS A 282 5.49 -14.58 -8.41
CA LYS A 282 6.25 -14.07 -7.25
C LYS A 282 5.57 -14.44 -5.93
N VAL A 283 4.27 -14.16 -5.80
CA VAL A 283 3.51 -14.46 -4.57
C VAL A 283 3.53 -15.96 -4.24
N LYS A 284 3.59 -16.83 -5.26
CA LYS A 284 3.63 -18.29 -5.05
C LYS A 284 5.01 -18.83 -4.72
N LEU A 285 6.07 -18.22 -5.25
CA LEU A 285 7.45 -18.52 -4.82
C LEU A 285 7.66 -18.14 -3.36
N GLU A 286 7.17 -16.96 -2.96
CA GLU A 286 7.20 -16.51 -1.57
C GLU A 286 6.48 -17.49 -0.64
N LEU A 287 5.33 -18.03 -1.05
CA LEU A 287 4.62 -19.04 -0.28
C LEU A 287 5.45 -20.30 -0.04
N LEU A 288 6.13 -20.83 -1.06
CA LEU A 288 6.97 -22.02 -0.88
C LEU A 288 8.15 -21.75 0.05
N GLU A 289 8.67 -20.53 0.04
CA GLU A 289 9.78 -20.12 0.89
C GLU A 289 9.34 -20.06 2.37
N VAL A 290 8.20 -19.43 2.66
CA VAL A 290 7.63 -19.44 4.03
C VAL A 290 7.31 -20.88 4.46
N LEU A 291 6.82 -21.74 3.56
CA LEU A 291 6.53 -23.16 3.87
C LEU A 291 7.81 -23.92 4.22
N SER A 292 8.90 -23.69 3.48
CA SER A 292 10.22 -24.24 3.78
C SER A 292 10.76 -23.75 5.12
N ASN A 293 10.54 -22.48 5.48
CA ASN A 293 10.99 -21.92 6.76
C ASN A 293 10.16 -22.44 7.95
N LEU A 294 8.85 -22.65 7.77
CA LEU A 294 7.98 -23.25 8.78
C LEU A 294 8.37 -24.69 9.12
N GLU A 295 8.83 -25.47 8.13
CA GLU A 295 9.37 -26.82 8.36
C GLU A 295 10.52 -26.77 9.36
N ILE A 296 11.46 -25.83 9.18
CA ILE A 296 12.59 -25.61 10.09
C ILE A 296 12.05 -25.34 11.49
N SER A 297 11.14 -24.38 11.65
CA SER A 297 10.55 -24.04 12.95
C SER A 297 9.83 -25.21 13.63
N GLN A 298 9.28 -26.16 12.89
CA GLN A 298 8.67 -27.37 13.46
C GLN A 298 9.68 -28.45 13.81
N MET A 299 10.77 -28.56 13.04
CA MET A 299 11.92 -29.36 13.47
C MET A 299 12.46 -28.85 14.81
N LEU A 300 12.51 -27.52 15.02
CA LEU A 300 12.90 -26.91 16.30
C LEU A 300 12.02 -27.41 17.47
N GLN A 301 10.69 -27.45 17.26
CA GLN A 301 9.73 -27.88 18.28
C GLN A 301 9.75 -29.39 18.54
N LYS A 302 10.04 -30.23 17.53
CA LYS A 302 10.13 -31.70 17.68
C LYS A 302 11.33 -32.08 18.55
N GLN A 303 12.49 -31.45 18.35
CA GLN A 303 13.70 -31.72 19.13
C GLN A 303 13.57 -31.29 20.60
N GLU A 304 12.78 -30.24 20.90
CA GLU A 304 12.47 -29.82 22.27
C GLU A 304 11.65 -30.88 23.03
N ALA A 305 10.76 -31.61 22.34
CA ALA A 305 9.94 -32.66 22.94
C ALA A 305 10.74 -33.94 23.25
N GLU A 306 11.86 -34.16 22.54
CA GLU A 306 12.80 -35.27 22.76
C GLU A 306 13.83 -34.88 23.83
N LYS A 307 13.42 -34.90 25.11
CA LYS A 307 14.27 -34.51 26.25
C LYS A 307 15.69 -35.11 26.17
N PRO A 308 16.76 -34.32 25.98
CA PRO A 308 18.10 -34.80 26.29
C PRO A 308 18.20 -35.01 27.82
N LYS A 309 18.92 -36.05 28.25
CA LYS A 309 19.18 -36.38 29.67
C LYS A 309 20.16 -35.38 30.33
N GLY A 310 19.94 -34.08 30.15
CA GLY A 310 20.80 -32.98 30.62
C GLY A 310 20.13 -32.04 31.63
N PRO A 311 20.86 -31.05 32.17
CA PRO A 311 20.30 -30.00 33.02
C PRO A 311 19.21 -29.21 32.26
N ALA A 312 18.20 -28.70 32.97
CA ALA A 312 17.13 -27.91 32.36
C ALA A 312 17.70 -26.64 31.69
N ILE A 313 17.44 -26.48 30.39
CA ILE A 313 17.85 -25.33 29.56
C ILE A 313 16.59 -24.51 29.24
N HIS A 314 16.69 -23.18 29.24
CA HIS A 314 15.56 -22.31 28.92
C HIS A 314 15.14 -22.45 27.43
N PRO A 315 13.84 -22.43 27.08
CA PRO A 315 13.39 -22.61 25.69
C PRO A 315 14.00 -21.64 24.67
N LEU A 316 14.25 -20.39 25.07
CA LEU A 316 14.92 -19.41 24.19
C LEU A 316 16.38 -19.77 23.91
N ASP A 317 17.06 -20.38 24.88
CA ASP A 317 18.45 -20.82 24.73
C ASP A 317 18.50 -22.00 23.75
N LEU A 318 17.53 -22.92 23.82
CA LEU A 318 17.37 -24.00 22.83
C LEU A 318 17.11 -23.45 21.42
N HIS A 319 16.17 -22.51 21.28
CA HIS A 319 15.90 -21.86 19.99
C HIS A 319 17.13 -21.17 19.42
N TYR A 320 17.90 -20.47 20.26
CA TYR A 320 19.14 -19.81 19.88
C TYR A 320 20.20 -20.80 19.39
N ASP A 321 20.46 -21.87 20.16
CA ASP A 321 21.47 -22.88 19.82
C ASP A 321 21.17 -23.54 18.45
N MET A 322 19.89 -23.76 18.15
CA MET A 322 19.45 -24.37 16.88
C MET A 322 19.53 -23.43 15.67
N LEU A 323 19.57 -22.10 15.85
CA LEU A 323 19.88 -21.17 14.74
C LEU A 323 21.34 -21.27 14.30
N THR A 324 22.19 -21.96 15.06
CA THR A 324 23.61 -22.15 14.78
C THR A 324 24.31 -20.83 14.43
N THR A 325 23.87 -19.72 15.03
CA THR A 325 24.34 -18.37 14.74
C THR A 325 24.70 -17.71 16.06
N ASN A 326 25.93 -17.22 16.18
CA ASN A 326 26.32 -16.41 17.32
C ASN A 326 25.75 -14.99 17.15
N MET A 327 25.09 -14.45 18.17
CA MET A 327 24.56 -13.10 18.19
C MET A 327 24.99 -12.37 19.47
N GLU A 328 25.56 -11.18 19.29
CA GLU A 328 26.06 -10.37 20.39
C GLU A 328 25.60 -8.91 20.23
N PRO A 329 25.02 -8.28 21.27
CA PRO A 329 24.66 -6.86 21.21
C PRO A 329 25.88 -5.99 20.98
N LEU A 330 25.79 -5.08 20.01
CA LEU A 330 26.88 -4.17 19.71
C LEU A 330 26.88 -2.98 20.68
N ASP A 331 28.05 -2.66 21.25
CA ASP A 331 28.19 -1.52 22.17
C ASP A 331 27.87 -0.19 21.47
N LYS A 332 26.83 0.50 21.97
CA LYS A 332 26.36 1.81 21.47
C LYS A 332 27.44 2.89 21.52
N SER A 333 28.42 2.78 22.42
CA SER A 333 29.51 3.75 22.53
C SER A 333 30.61 3.54 21.46
N GLY A 334 30.66 2.33 20.89
CA GLY A 334 31.70 1.88 19.98
C GLY A 334 31.68 2.54 18.60
N LYS A 335 32.86 2.59 17.96
CA LYS A 335 33.00 3.15 16.60
C LYS A 335 32.19 2.37 15.56
N GLU A 336 32.16 1.04 15.68
CA GLU A 336 31.42 0.14 14.78
C GLU A 336 29.91 0.45 14.82
N TYR A 337 29.33 0.62 16.01
CA TYR A 337 27.93 0.99 16.17
C TYR A 337 27.62 2.36 15.56
N LYS A 338 28.46 3.37 15.80
CA LYS A 338 28.26 4.72 15.25
C LYS A 338 28.31 4.76 13.72
N ILE A 339 29.14 3.92 13.10
CA ILE A 339 29.18 3.79 11.63
C ILE A 339 27.86 3.18 11.12
N ILE A 340 27.35 2.13 11.78
CA ILE A 340 26.09 1.48 11.40
C ILE A 340 24.90 2.41 11.65
N GLU A 341 24.85 3.10 12.79
CA GLU A 341 23.84 4.11 13.09
C GLU A 341 23.84 5.24 12.06
N LYS A 342 25.03 5.73 11.68
CA LYS A 342 25.18 6.69 10.59
C LYS A 342 24.70 6.13 9.25
N PHE A 343 24.97 4.86 8.96
CA PHE A 343 24.50 4.21 7.74
C PHE A 343 22.96 4.15 7.70
N ILE A 344 22.32 3.62 8.76
CA ILE A 344 20.86 3.53 8.89
C ILE A 344 20.21 4.91 8.74
N THR A 345 20.73 5.91 9.46
CA THR A 345 20.12 7.24 9.50
C THR A 345 20.28 8.02 8.20
N LYS A 346 21.36 7.81 7.44
CA LYS A 346 21.61 8.52 6.18
C LYS A 346 21.01 7.85 4.95
N THR A 347 20.77 6.55 4.98
CA THR A 347 20.25 5.81 3.81
C THR A 347 18.78 5.36 3.95
N ASN A 348 18.01 5.94 4.88
CA ASN A 348 16.61 5.58 5.17
C ASN A 348 15.55 6.16 4.21
N GLY A 349 15.96 6.84 3.12
CA GLY A 349 15.02 7.40 2.15
C GLY A 349 14.01 8.41 2.71
N GLY A 350 14.33 9.07 3.84
CA GLY A 350 13.47 10.09 4.47
C GLY A 350 12.59 9.56 5.63
N SER A 351 12.57 8.25 5.88
CA SER A 351 11.81 7.66 6.99
C SER A 351 12.64 7.61 8.28
N LYS A 352 12.13 8.14 9.40
CA LYS A 352 12.83 8.08 10.70
C LYS A 352 12.69 6.66 11.29
N LEU A 353 13.74 5.85 11.16
CA LEU A 353 13.85 4.54 11.79
C LEU A 353 14.36 4.69 13.23
N ASN A 354 13.66 4.05 14.18
CA ASN A 354 14.09 3.97 15.58
C ASN A 354 14.93 2.71 15.78
N ILE A 355 16.26 2.88 15.75
CA ILE A 355 17.24 1.83 16.02
C ILE A 355 17.12 1.44 17.50
N ASN A 356 16.51 0.30 17.77
CA ASN A 356 16.37 -0.19 19.15
C ASN A 356 17.63 -0.96 19.57
N THR A 357 18.09 -1.86 18.70
CA THR A 357 19.18 -2.79 18.96
C THR A 357 19.87 -3.17 17.65
N VAL A 358 21.21 -3.15 17.66
CA VAL A 358 22.05 -3.72 16.61
C VAL A 358 22.77 -4.93 17.19
N LEU A 359 22.53 -6.11 16.65
CA LEU A 359 23.25 -7.34 17.01
C LEU A 359 24.33 -7.60 15.97
N LYS A 360 25.54 -7.90 16.42
CA LYS A 360 26.59 -8.51 15.60
C LYS A 360 26.28 -9.99 15.48
N ILE A 361 26.29 -10.50 14.25
CA ILE A 361 25.99 -11.91 13.96
C ILE A 361 27.19 -12.59 13.30
N ALA A 362 27.39 -13.87 13.62
CA ALA A 362 28.43 -14.70 13.02
C ALA A 362 27.94 -16.14 12.87
N ARG A 363 28.02 -16.67 11.65
CA ARG A 363 27.58 -18.03 11.31
C ARG A 363 28.80 -18.95 11.12
N PRO A 364 28.99 -20.00 11.94
CA PRO A 364 30.17 -20.88 11.86
C PRO A 364 30.35 -21.57 10.50
N ASP A 365 29.26 -21.89 9.80
CA ASP A 365 29.26 -22.52 8.48
C ASP A 365 29.72 -21.59 7.34
N GLU A 366 29.68 -20.26 7.56
CA GLU A 366 30.24 -19.27 6.63
C GLU A 366 31.77 -19.16 6.73
N GLU A 367 32.43 -19.89 7.65
CA GLU A 367 33.88 -20.03 7.68
C GLU A 367 34.43 -20.58 6.35
N SER A 368 33.66 -21.45 5.70
CA SER A 368 33.96 -22.00 4.37
C SER A 368 33.97 -20.92 3.26
N HIS A 369 33.28 -19.80 3.46
CA HIS A 369 33.23 -18.71 2.50
C HIS A 369 34.53 -17.90 2.50
N LYS A 370 35.30 -17.88 3.60
CA LYS A 370 36.49 -17.01 3.75
C LYS A 370 37.50 -17.13 2.61
N GLY A 371 37.63 -18.32 2.01
CA GLY A 371 38.49 -18.52 0.85
C GLY A 371 38.05 -17.70 -0.37
N VAL A 372 36.77 -17.76 -0.73
CA VAL A 372 36.22 -16.99 -1.86
C VAL A 372 36.09 -15.52 -1.50
N LEU A 373 35.57 -15.23 -0.31
CA LEU A 373 35.36 -13.88 0.21
C LEU A 373 36.68 -13.09 0.24
N GLY A 374 37.75 -13.66 0.77
CA GLY A 374 39.07 -13.03 0.80
C GLY A 374 39.85 -13.04 -0.53
N SER A 375 39.38 -13.80 -1.54
CA SER A 375 40.00 -13.81 -2.87
C SER A 375 39.51 -12.68 -3.79
N LEU A 376 38.39 -12.06 -3.43
CA LEU A 376 37.78 -10.96 -4.16
C LEU A 376 38.03 -9.65 -3.43
N ASP A 377 38.15 -8.56 -4.18
CA ASP A 377 38.26 -7.21 -3.64
C ASP A 377 36.88 -6.52 -3.60
N ASN A 378 36.85 -5.22 -3.27
CA ASN A 378 35.64 -4.38 -3.27
C ASN A 378 34.52 -4.90 -2.34
N HIS A 379 34.90 -5.15 -1.08
CA HIS A 379 33.97 -5.48 0.00
C HIS A 379 33.10 -4.29 0.36
N LYS A 380 31.78 -4.48 0.33
CA LYS A 380 30.81 -3.48 0.76
C LYS A 380 29.84 -4.07 1.77
N LEU A 381 29.56 -3.30 2.83
CA LEU A 381 28.47 -3.60 3.75
C LEU A 381 27.15 -3.15 3.11
N LEU A 382 26.28 -4.10 2.79
CA LEU A 382 25.04 -3.84 2.05
C LEU A 382 23.80 -4.31 2.82
N TRP A 383 22.69 -3.61 2.58
CA TRP A 383 21.38 -3.94 3.13
C TRP A 383 20.77 -5.16 2.45
N HIS A 384 20.17 -6.04 3.25
CA HIS A 384 19.26 -7.07 2.79
C HIS A 384 17.98 -7.05 3.63
N GLY A 385 16.85 -6.90 2.97
CA GLY A 385 15.52 -6.97 3.58
C GLY A 385 14.88 -8.33 3.38
N SER A 386 14.20 -8.86 4.39
CA SER A 386 13.33 -10.03 4.24
C SER A 386 12.14 -9.93 5.18
N ARG A 387 11.14 -10.81 5.02
CA ARG A 387 10.01 -10.94 5.96
C ARG A 387 10.50 -11.53 7.28
N LEU A 388 9.79 -11.21 8.37
CA LEU A 388 10.17 -11.67 9.71
C LEU A 388 10.22 -13.21 9.81
N SER A 389 9.26 -13.91 9.20
CA SER A 389 9.22 -15.39 9.15
C SER A 389 10.43 -16.02 8.47
N ASN A 390 11.11 -15.29 7.57
CA ASN A 390 12.25 -15.81 6.83
C ASN A 390 13.55 -15.78 7.64
N PHE A 391 13.63 -14.99 8.71
CA PHE A 391 14.86 -14.83 9.48
C PHE A 391 15.29 -16.11 10.21
N VAL A 392 14.36 -16.99 10.59
CA VAL A 392 14.72 -18.32 11.12
C VAL A 392 15.51 -19.12 10.08
N GLY A 393 15.07 -19.10 8.82
CA GLY A 393 15.77 -19.76 7.71
C GLY A 393 17.09 -19.10 7.35
N ILE A 394 17.13 -17.76 7.29
CA ILE A 394 18.33 -17.00 6.94
C ILE A 394 19.41 -17.15 8.01
N LEU A 395 19.06 -17.12 9.30
CA LEU A 395 20.02 -17.28 10.38
C LEU A 395 20.47 -18.74 10.50
N SER A 396 19.57 -19.72 10.38
CA SER A 396 19.99 -21.13 10.43
C SER A 396 20.80 -21.59 9.22
N GLN A 397 20.50 -21.11 8.01
CA GLN A 397 21.05 -21.67 6.77
C GLN A 397 21.74 -20.66 5.84
N GLY A 398 21.74 -19.38 6.18
CA GLY A 398 22.36 -18.32 5.40
C GLY A 398 21.46 -17.83 4.26
N LEU A 399 21.92 -16.79 3.57
CA LEU A 399 21.25 -16.32 2.36
C LEU A 399 21.35 -17.38 1.26
N ARG A 400 20.20 -17.77 0.71
CA ARG A 400 20.11 -18.68 -0.42
C ARG A 400 20.14 -17.90 -1.73
N ILE A 401 20.77 -18.47 -2.76
CA ILE A 401 20.66 -17.93 -4.11
C ILE A 401 19.22 -18.20 -4.55
N ALA A 402 18.49 -17.14 -4.83
CA ALA A 402 17.16 -17.28 -5.36
C ALA A 402 17.24 -18.01 -6.72
N PRO A 403 16.34 -18.95 -7.02
CA PRO A 403 16.31 -19.57 -8.35
C PRO A 403 16.17 -18.46 -9.41
N PRO A 404 16.71 -18.62 -10.64
CA PRO A 404 16.74 -17.56 -11.67
C PRO A 404 15.40 -16.86 -11.95
N GLU A 405 14.30 -17.49 -11.53
CA GLU A 405 12.90 -17.14 -11.74
C GLU A 405 12.27 -16.37 -10.56
N ALA A 406 13.04 -16.19 -9.48
CA ALA A 406 12.66 -15.36 -8.34
C ALA A 406 12.58 -13.86 -8.71
N PRO A 407 11.74 -13.09 -8.02
CA PRO A 407 11.49 -11.68 -8.34
C PRO A 407 12.74 -10.80 -8.34
N LYS A 408 12.73 -9.82 -9.26
CA LYS A 408 13.87 -8.99 -9.69
C LYS A 408 14.15 -7.75 -8.82
N ASN A 409 13.33 -7.49 -7.79
CA ASN A 409 13.48 -6.34 -6.88
C ASN A 409 13.38 -6.80 -5.42
N GLY A 410 14.23 -6.25 -4.56
CA GLY A 410 14.21 -6.47 -3.10
C GLY A 410 12.94 -5.95 -2.42
N TYR A 411 12.72 -6.39 -1.17
CA TYR A 411 11.56 -6.01 -0.37
C TYR A 411 11.60 -4.52 0.05
N GLN A 412 10.45 -3.82 -0.04
CA GLN A 412 10.21 -2.54 0.64
C GLN A 412 9.54 -2.79 2.00
N PHE A 413 9.90 -2.00 3.01
CA PHE A 413 9.57 -2.29 4.42
C PHE A 413 8.31 -1.56 4.94
N GLY A 414 7.53 -2.27 5.76
CA GLY A 414 6.50 -1.73 6.66
C GLY A 414 6.93 -1.78 8.14
N LYS A 415 6.09 -1.25 9.05
CA LYS A 415 6.38 -1.15 10.50
C LYS A 415 6.64 -2.56 11.11
N GLY A 416 7.81 -2.75 11.76
CA GLY A 416 8.19 -4.00 12.43
C GLY A 416 9.22 -4.90 11.70
N ALA A 417 9.99 -4.36 10.76
CA ALA A 417 10.99 -5.12 10.00
C ALA A 417 12.31 -5.35 10.78
N VAL A 418 12.85 -6.57 10.67
CA VAL A 418 14.25 -6.88 10.98
C VAL A 418 15.07 -6.62 9.71
N LEU A 419 16.16 -5.87 9.83
CA LEU A 419 17.06 -5.54 8.73
C LEU A 419 18.37 -6.31 8.88
N LEU A 420 18.90 -6.81 7.77
CA LEU A 420 20.16 -7.54 7.73
C LEU A 420 21.22 -6.69 7.01
N LEU A 421 22.41 -6.63 7.58
CA LEU A 421 23.61 -6.11 6.95
C LEU A 421 24.59 -7.24 6.71
N ALA A 422 25.08 -7.34 5.48
CA ALA A 422 26.04 -8.36 5.08
C ALA A 422 27.28 -7.72 4.45
N ASP A 423 28.45 -8.32 4.72
CA ASP A 423 29.66 -8.10 3.93
C ASP A 423 29.49 -8.82 2.59
N VAL A 424 29.57 -8.05 1.50
CA VAL A 424 29.42 -8.56 0.15
C VAL A 424 30.69 -8.27 -0.63
N ALA A 425 31.39 -9.33 -1.04
CA ALA A 425 32.58 -9.27 -1.87
C ALA A 425 32.18 -9.13 -3.35
N LEU A 426 32.15 -7.88 -3.83
CA LEU A 426 31.67 -7.57 -5.18
C LEU A 426 32.70 -7.90 -6.28
N GLY A 427 34.00 -7.97 -5.94
CA GLY A 427 35.07 -8.12 -6.92
C GLY A 427 34.98 -7.05 -8.00
N LYS A 428 35.07 -7.47 -9.26
CA LYS A 428 34.83 -6.60 -10.42
C LYS A 428 33.35 -6.59 -10.83
N PRO A 429 32.58 -5.52 -10.57
CA PRO A 429 31.18 -5.45 -10.93
C PRO A 429 30.96 -5.11 -12.41
N TYR A 430 30.00 -5.79 -13.04
CA TYR A 430 29.41 -5.37 -14.30
C TYR A 430 28.37 -4.26 -14.04
N LYS A 431 28.65 -3.04 -14.50
CA LYS A 431 27.76 -1.90 -14.33
C LYS A 431 26.72 -1.84 -15.45
N THR A 432 25.43 -1.76 -15.11
CA THR A 432 24.34 -1.67 -16.10
C THR A 432 23.33 -0.58 -15.73
N PRO A 433 23.01 0.37 -16.65
CA PRO A 433 21.99 1.41 -16.42
C PRO A 433 20.56 0.90 -16.61
N ASN A 434 20.37 -0.20 -17.34
CA ASN A 434 19.05 -0.69 -17.76
C ASN A 434 18.41 -1.66 -16.74
N GLY A 435 19.09 -1.97 -15.63
CA GLY A 435 18.65 -3.01 -14.70
C GLY A 435 18.60 -4.41 -15.33
N GLU A 436 19.39 -4.65 -16.38
CA GLU A 436 19.45 -5.95 -17.06
C GLU A 436 20.00 -7.02 -16.12
N PHE A 437 19.19 -8.05 -15.85
CA PHE A 437 19.63 -9.23 -15.12
C PHE A 437 20.42 -10.15 -16.06
N LEU A 438 21.62 -10.53 -15.63
CA LEU A 438 22.50 -11.43 -16.36
C LEU A 438 22.69 -12.69 -15.53
N ASP A 439 22.70 -13.85 -16.19
CA ASP A 439 23.09 -15.10 -15.51
C ASP A 439 24.60 -15.11 -15.18
N TYR A 440 25.00 -16.02 -14.29
CA TYR A 440 26.39 -16.10 -13.84
C TYR A 440 27.36 -16.37 -14.99
N SER A 441 26.99 -17.18 -15.98
CA SER A 441 27.86 -17.49 -17.14
C SER A 441 28.06 -16.27 -18.03
N MET A 442 27.04 -15.43 -18.19
CA MET A 442 27.15 -14.16 -18.92
C MET A 442 28.05 -13.17 -18.18
N VAL A 443 27.93 -13.06 -16.87
CA VAL A 443 28.73 -12.11 -16.08
C VAL A 443 30.18 -12.58 -15.95
N LYS A 444 30.39 -13.85 -15.62
CA LYS A 444 31.71 -14.41 -15.37
C LYS A 444 32.44 -14.79 -16.65
N ASP A 445 31.82 -15.59 -17.51
CA ASP A 445 32.52 -16.21 -18.64
C ASP A 445 32.60 -15.27 -19.84
N GLN A 446 31.54 -14.50 -20.11
CA GLN A 446 31.53 -13.57 -21.26
C GLN A 446 32.10 -12.19 -20.92
N ARG A 447 31.88 -11.72 -19.69
CA ARG A 447 32.23 -10.34 -19.29
C ARG A 447 33.39 -10.26 -18.28
N GLY A 448 33.86 -11.40 -17.75
CA GLY A 448 34.99 -11.44 -16.80
C GLY A 448 34.73 -10.65 -15.51
N CYS A 449 33.48 -10.58 -15.07
CA CYS A 449 33.03 -9.85 -13.87
C CYS A 449 32.56 -10.83 -12.79
N ASP A 450 32.51 -10.39 -11.53
CA ASP A 450 32.19 -11.24 -10.37
C ASP A 450 30.83 -10.92 -9.74
N SER A 451 30.26 -9.77 -10.09
CA SER A 451 28.96 -9.28 -9.61
C SER A 451 28.32 -8.36 -10.64
N THR A 452 27.05 -8.01 -10.42
CA THR A 452 26.35 -6.98 -11.21
C THR A 452 26.00 -5.80 -10.32
N HIS A 453 26.22 -4.60 -10.84
CA HIS A 453 25.84 -3.34 -10.22
C HIS A 453 24.84 -2.64 -11.13
N GLY A 454 23.55 -2.75 -10.78
CA GLY A 454 22.48 -1.97 -11.38
C GLY A 454 22.60 -0.53 -10.92
N LEU A 455 22.84 0.39 -11.85
CA LEU A 455 23.03 1.80 -11.53
C LEU A 455 21.67 2.45 -11.28
N GLY A 456 21.52 3.10 -10.13
CA GLY A 456 20.36 3.89 -9.77
C GLY A 456 20.51 5.37 -10.14
N ARG A 457 19.36 6.05 -10.24
CA ARG A 457 19.28 7.53 -10.34
C ARG A 457 19.73 8.22 -9.05
N MET A 458 19.64 7.52 -7.92
CA MET A 458 20.05 8.00 -6.60
C MET A 458 21.07 7.02 -6.00
N ALA A 459 22.23 7.52 -5.58
CA ALA A 459 23.27 6.71 -4.94
C ALA A 459 23.87 7.45 -3.73
N PRO A 460 24.32 6.72 -2.69
CA PRO A 460 25.05 7.32 -1.58
C PRO A 460 26.36 7.96 -2.07
N SER A 461 26.63 9.19 -1.63
CA SER A 461 27.84 9.93 -1.98
C SER A 461 29.11 9.17 -1.60
N GLU A 462 29.97 8.85 -2.57
CA GLU A 462 31.18 8.04 -2.36
C GLU A 462 32.21 8.70 -1.44
N ASP A 463 32.27 10.03 -1.41
CA ASP A 463 33.11 10.84 -0.51
C ASP A 463 32.71 10.73 0.97
N GLU A 464 31.50 10.26 1.25
CA GLU A 464 30.98 10.07 2.60
C GLU A 464 31.03 8.60 3.05
N TYR A 465 31.67 7.72 2.27
CA TYR A 465 31.81 6.31 2.64
C TYR A 465 32.69 6.18 3.87
N GLU A 466 32.27 5.31 4.76
CA GLU A 466 33.03 4.94 5.95
C GLU A 466 33.70 3.59 5.72
N THR A 467 34.66 3.24 6.55
CA THR A 467 35.29 1.92 6.52
C THR A 467 35.29 1.33 7.91
N LEU A 468 34.81 0.09 8.02
CA LEU A 468 34.88 -0.67 9.27
C LEU A 468 36.34 -1.03 9.61
N PRO A 469 36.66 -1.34 10.87
CA PRO A 469 38.05 -1.65 11.28
C PRO A 469 38.71 -2.80 10.52
N ASP A 470 37.93 -3.69 9.93
CA ASP A 470 38.36 -4.84 9.12
C ASP A 470 38.47 -4.54 7.62
N GLY A 471 38.28 -3.28 7.20
CA GLY A 471 38.48 -2.82 5.82
C GLY A 471 37.23 -2.85 4.93
N ILE A 472 36.07 -3.26 5.47
CA ILE A 472 34.81 -3.29 4.71
C ILE A 472 34.29 -1.87 4.51
N VAL A 473 33.94 -1.52 3.28
CA VAL A 473 33.41 -0.20 2.94
C VAL A 473 31.92 -0.12 3.27
N VAL A 474 31.52 0.89 4.04
CA VAL A 474 30.13 1.16 4.38
C VAL A 474 29.66 2.39 3.58
N PRO A 475 28.69 2.25 2.67
CA PRO A 475 28.20 3.35 1.86
C PRO A 475 27.24 4.27 2.65
N ALA A 476 27.70 4.75 3.82
CA ALA A 476 26.96 5.61 4.75
C ALA A 476 26.86 7.08 4.29
N GLY A 477 26.77 7.30 2.98
CA GLY A 477 26.69 8.61 2.35
C GLY A 477 25.26 9.11 2.20
N THR A 478 25.11 10.42 2.06
CA THR A 478 23.81 11.02 1.73
C THR A 478 23.43 10.62 0.31
N LEU A 479 22.17 10.22 0.08
CA LEU A 479 21.68 9.89 -1.26
C LEU A 479 21.71 11.15 -2.14
N LYS A 480 22.41 11.06 -3.27
CA LYS A 480 22.52 12.13 -4.27
C LYS A 480 22.06 11.64 -5.64
N PRO A 481 21.51 12.52 -6.49
CA PRO A 481 21.25 12.22 -7.89
C PRO A 481 22.56 11.86 -8.61
N VAL A 482 22.52 10.79 -9.41
CA VAL A 482 23.60 10.36 -10.29
C VAL A 482 23.24 10.75 -11.72
N ALA A 483 24.17 11.38 -12.45
CA ALA A 483 23.94 11.75 -13.83
C ALA A 483 23.83 10.52 -14.75
N GLY A 484 22.83 10.49 -15.62
CA GLY A 484 22.66 9.47 -16.66
C GLY A 484 21.20 9.09 -16.91
N ASP A 485 21.02 8.13 -17.81
CA ASP A 485 19.71 7.57 -18.18
C ASP A 485 19.52 6.20 -17.49
N GLN A 486 19.59 6.18 -16.16
CA GLN A 486 19.38 4.97 -15.38
C GLN A 486 17.89 4.62 -15.28
N TYR A 487 17.59 3.33 -15.41
CA TYR A 487 16.24 2.79 -15.23
C TYR A 487 15.86 2.66 -13.75
N LEU A 488 16.81 2.23 -12.90
CA LEU A 488 16.57 2.00 -11.47
C LEU A 488 16.56 3.32 -10.69
N LEU A 489 15.73 3.40 -9.65
CA LEU A 489 15.73 4.57 -8.76
C LEU A 489 16.95 4.58 -7.83
N TYR A 490 17.34 3.43 -7.29
CA TYR A 490 18.50 3.26 -6.40
C TYR A 490 19.43 2.17 -6.92
N ASN A 491 20.68 2.17 -6.46
CA ASN A 491 21.64 1.12 -6.82
C ASN A 491 21.18 -0.25 -6.31
N GLU A 492 21.39 -1.27 -7.14
CA GLU A 492 21.21 -2.67 -6.75
C GLU A 492 22.51 -3.45 -7.01
N PHE A 493 22.87 -4.32 -6.06
CA PHE A 493 24.06 -5.16 -6.15
C PHE A 493 23.64 -6.63 -6.13
N ILE A 494 24.10 -7.38 -7.14
CA ILE A 494 23.77 -8.79 -7.31
C ILE A 494 25.06 -9.59 -7.31
N VAL A 495 25.12 -10.60 -6.44
CA VAL A 495 26.16 -11.63 -6.43
C VAL A 495 25.54 -12.98 -6.74
N TYR A 496 26.33 -13.83 -7.39
CA TYR A 496 25.84 -15.07 -7.99
C TYR A 496 26.30 -16.33 -7.26
N ARG A 497 27.11 -16.15 -6.21
CA ARG A 497 27.65 -17.22 -5.39
C ARG A 497 27.41 -16.89 -3.93
N ARG A 498 26.99 -17.90 -3.16
CA ARG A 498 26.68 -17.75 -1.75
C ARG A 498 27.92 -17.35 -0.94
N GLU A 499 29.08 -17.81 -1.39
CA GLU A 499 30.38 -17.59 -0.77
C GLU A 499 30.89 -16.14 -0.91
N GLN A 500 30.21 -15.30 -1.70
CA GLN A 500 30.49 -13.86 -1.79
C GLN A 500 29.81 -13.04 -0.69
N VAL A 501 29.01 -13.68 0.17
CA VAL A 501 28.25 -13.01 1.22
C VAL A 501 28.59 -13.58 2.58
N GLN A 502 28.78 -12.70 3.55
CA GLN A 502 28.90 -13.04 4.97
C GLN A 502 27.96 -12.15 5.78
N LEU A 503 27.12 -12.74 6.62
CA LEU A 503 26.18 -11.99 7.46
C LEU A 503 26.91 -11.31 8.62
N ARG A 504 26.57 -10.06 8.93
CA ARG A 504 27.35 -9.24 9.88
C ARG A 504 26.55 -8.56 10.98
N TYR A 505 25.45 -7.89 10.63
CA TYR A 505 24.62 -7.22 11.64
C TYR A 505 23.13 -7.43 11.40
N LEU A 506 22.37 -7.43 12.49
CA LEU A 506 20.93 -7.50 12.52
C LEU A 506 20.38 -6.29 13.27
N ASP A 507 19.53 -5.49 12.65
CA ASP A 507 18.84 -4.36 13.29
C ASP A 507 17.36 -4.67 13.49
N ALA A 508 16.88 -4.44 14.71
CA ALA A 508 15.50 -4.66 15.11
C ALA A 508 14.82 -3.31 15.39
N ASN A 509 14.00 -2.84 14.45
CA ASN A 509 13.24 -1.62 14.64
C ASN A 509 12.07 -1.88 15.61
N GLY A 510 12.03 -1.15 16.73
CA GLY A 510 10.99 -1.30 17.76
C GLY A 510 9.63 -0.74 17.32
N VAL A 511 8.55 -1.44 17.66
CA VAL A 511 7.16 -1.00 17.42
C VAL A 511 6.75 0.06 18.46
N ALA A 512 6.28 1.23 18.01
CA ALA A 512 5.72 2.25 18.91
C ALA A 512 4.37 1.78 19.48
N TRP A 513 4.27 1.50 20.79
CA TRP A 513 3.06 0.98 21.44
C TRP A 513 1.97 2.06 21.68
N SER A 514 1.48 2.66 20.60
CA SER A 514 0.43 3.69 20.58
C SER A 514 -0.48 3.51 19.37
N PHE A 515 -1.80 3.68 19.54
CA PHE A 515 -2.74 3.77 18.43
C PHE A 515 -3.92 4.71 18.71
N MET A 516 -4.47 5.28 17.65
CA MET A 516 -5.77 5.98 17.66
C MET A 516 -6.71 5.35 16.64
N LEU A 517 -7.93 5.05 17.05
CA LEU A 517 -8.96 4.42 16.25
C LEU A 517 -10.17 5.36 16.12
N ASN A 518 -10.80 5.39 14.96
CA ASN A 518 -12.03 6.15 14.71
C ASN A 518 -13.13 5.28 14.09
N TYR A 519 -14.39 5.56 14.40
CA TYR A 519 -15.54 4.84 13.84
C TYR A 519 -16.77 5.74 13.74
N THR A 520 -17.32 5.81 12.53
CA THR A 520 -18.58 6.49 12.25
C THR A 520 -19.56 5.57 11.53
N ASN A 521 -20.81 5.57 11.98
CA ASN A 521 -21.93 4.95 11.30
C ASN A 521 -23.17 5.82 11.48
N ILE A 522 -23.54 6.51 10.41
CA ILE A 522 -24.64 7.49 10.42
C ILE A 522 -26.02 6.82 10.42
N SER A 523 -26.08 5.52 10.13
CA SER A 523 -27.34 4.76 10.06
C SER A 523 -27.67 4.04 11.38
N PHE A 524 -26.82 4.17 12.41
CA PHE A 524 -27.00 3.47 13.67
C PHE A 524 -27.84 4.27 14.68
N GLY A 525 -29.07 3.83 14.93
CA GLY A 525 -29.97 4.45 15.92
C GLY A 525 -30.33 5.91 15.59
N THR A 526 -30.91 6.62 16.56
CA THR A 526 -31.43 8.00 16.35
C THR A 526 -30.32 9.07 16.25
N TYR A 527 -29.14 8.80 16.80
CA TYR A 527 -28.05 9.79 16.94
C TYR A 527 -26.76 9.42 16.17
N GLY A 528 -26.77 8.27 15.48
CA GLY A 528 -25.58 7.73 14.83
C GLY A 528 -24.49 7.29 15.81
N ASN A 529 -23.53 6.54 15.32
CA ASN A 529 -22.25 6.33 16.00
C ASN A 529 -21.21 7.27 15.38
N ASN A 530 -20.48 8.01 16.21
CA ASN A 530 -19.28 8.76 15.83
C ASN A 530 -18.36 8.77 17.05
N LYS A 531 -17.35 7.91 17.08
CA LYS A 531 -16.58 7.55 18.29
C LYS A 531 -15.11 7.34 17.97
N PHE A 532 -14.25 7.77 18.89
CA PHE A 532 -12.82 7.48 18.86
C PHE A 532 -12.38 6.59 20.03
N TYR A 533 -11.25 5.92 19.87
CA TYR A 533 -10.61 5.12 20.89
C TYR A 533 -9.08 5.20 20.76
N MET A 534 -8.39 5.64 21.81
CA MET A 534 -6.94 5.81 21.84
C MET A 534 -6.34 4.95 22.95
N VAL A 535 -5.21 4.31 22.68
CA VAL A 535 -4.46 3.53 23.66
C VAL A 535 -2.96 3.81 23.53
N GLN A 536 -2.29 3.97 24.68
CA GLN A 536 -0.85 4.15 24.78
C GLN A 536 -0.29 3.24 25.87
N LEU A 537 0.79 2.53 25.59
CA LEU A 537 1.60 1.86 26.61
C LEU A 537 2.70 2.83 27.04
N ILE A 538 2.69 3.18 28.32
CA ILE A 538 3.59 4.16 28.94
C ILE A 538 4.55 3.42 29.87
N GLN A 539 5.84 3.70 29.74
CA GLN A 539 6.87 3.25 30.66
C GLN A 539 7.36 4.44 31.50
N ASP A 540 7.35 4.27 32.82
CA ASP A 540 7.90 5.23 33.79
C ASP A 540 8.87 4.47 34.72
N GLY A 541 10.17 4.53 34.39
CA GLY A 541 11.20 3.68 35.00
C GLY A 541 10.92 2.18 34.77
N TYR A 542 10.77 1.43 35.85
CA TYR A 542 10.40 0.00 35.84
C TYR A 542 8.88 -0.25 35.88
N ARG A 543 8.05 0.78 35.69
CA ARG A 543 6.59 0.66 35.78
C ARG A 543 5.95 0.82 34.41
N TYR A 544 5.19 -0.18 33.99
CA TYR A 544 4.40 -0.19 32.78
C TYR A 544 2.93 0.13 33.08
N MET A 545 2.35 0.98 32.26
CA MET A 545 0.96 1.41 32.36
C MET A 545 0.31 1.43 30.97
N VAL A 546 -0.97 1.10 30.90
CA VAL A 546 -1.75 1.23 29.66
C VAL A 546 -2.76 2.35 29.87
N PHE A 547 -2.55 3.47 29.18
CA PHE A 547 -3.49 4.58 29.15
C PHE A 547 -4.50 4.38 28.02
N ARG A 548 -5.77 4.64 28.32
CA ARG A 548 -6.88 4.53 27.37
C ARG A 548 -7.70 5.80 27.44
N LYS A 549 -8.12 6.31 26.28
CA LYS A 549 -9.00 7.49 26.16
C LYS A 549 -10.02 7.23 25.06
N TRP A 550 -11.31 7.39 25.35
CA TRP A 550 -12.37 7.12 24.38
C TRP A 550 -13.62 7.97 24.59
N GLY A 551 -14.41 8.14 23.55
CA GLY A 551 -15.63 8.95 23.60
C GLY A 551 -16.18 9.28 22.22
N ARG A 552 -17.15 10.19 22.17
CA ARG A 552 -17.53 10.83 20.90
C ARG A 552 -16.39 11.72 20.42
N VAL A 553 -16.14 11.76 19.12
CA VAL A 553 -15.17 12.68 18.52
C VAL A 553 -15.55 14.11 18.92
N GLY A 554 -14.57 14.91 19.37
CA GLY A 554 -14.78 16.28 19.85
C GLY A 554 -15.40 16.44 21.26
N ALA A 555 -15.66 15.35 21.98
CA ALA A 555 -16.20 15.44 23.34
C ALA A 555 -15.26 16.21 24.29
N LYS A 556 -15.78 17.24 24.96
CA LYS A 556 -15.04 18.04 25.96
C LYS A 556 -14.46 17.18 27.11
N ASN A 557 -15.22 16.17 27.55
CA ASN A 557 -14.85 15.26 28.64
C ASN A 557 -14.91 13.80 28.18
N PRO A 558 -13.90 13.30 27.45
CA PRO A 558 -13.85 11.89 27.05
C PRO A 558 -13.53 11.01 28.25
N GLN A 559 -13.99 9.76 28.21
CA GLN A 559 -13.68 8.77 29.23
C GLN A 559 -12.18 8.42 29.16
N ARG A 560 -11.57 8.17 30.32
CA ARG A 560 -10.15 7.88 30.46
C ARG A 560 -9.98 6.74 31.46
N ALA A 561 -8.98 5.88 31.22
CA ALA A 561 -8.53 4.88 32.17
C ALA A 561 -7.01 4.75 32.11
N LEU A 562 -6.38 4.51 33.26
CA LEU A 562 -4.96 4.21 33.36
C LEU A 562 -4.83 2.90 34.15
N GLU A 563 -4.45 1.84 33.47
CA GLU A 563 -4.23 0.52 34.07
C GLU A 563 -2.74 0.36 34.39
N ARG A 564 -2.40 -0.01 35.63
CA ARG A 564 -1.01 -0.16 36.07
C ARG A 564 -0.63 -1.63 36.10
N TYR A 565 0.49 -1.98 35.48
CA TYR A 565 1.02 -3.33 35.38
C TYR A 565 2.37 -3.51 36.11
N ASN A 566 2.85 -2.47 36.80
CA ASN A 566 4.12 -2.45 37.54
C ASN A 566 5.27 -2.95 36.65
N SER A 567 6.10 -3.90 37.09
CA SER A 567 7.23 -4.40 36.31
C SER A 567 6.88 -5.39 35.18
N SER A 568 5.60 -5.73 34.98
CA SER A 568 5.20 -6.74 33.99
C SER A 568 4.86 -6.10 32.64
N LEU A 569 5.86 -6.00 31.77
CA LEU A 569 5.71 -5.54 30.38
C LEU A 569 4.74 -6.45 29.59
N GLU A 570 4.87 -7.76 29.73
CA GLU A 570 4.05 -8.75 29.02
C GLU A 570 2.54 -8.54 29.25
N LYS A 571 2.14 -8.29 30.51
CA LYS A 571 0.73 -8.03 30.85
C LYS A 571 0.25 -6.71 30.27
N ALA A 572 1.11 -5.69 30.25
CA ALA A 572 0.79 -4.41 29.62
C ALA A 572 0.62 -4.56 28.10
N GLN A 573 1.52 -5.29 27.45
CA GLN A 573 1.47 -5.61 26.02
C GLN A 573 0.24 -6.43 25.66
N ALA A 574 -0.06 -7.52 26.40
CA ALA A 574 -1.25 -8.34 26.18
C ALA A 574 -2.55 -7.53 26.33
N SER A 575 -2.59 -6.61 27.31
CA SER A 575 -3.73 -5.71 27.50
C SER A 575 -3.89 -4.68 26.39
N PHE A 576 -2.78 -4.25 25.79
CA PHE A 576 -2.73 -3.36 24.64
C PHE A 576 -3.20 -4.08 23.37
N THR A 577 -2.57 -5.21 23.00
CA THR A 577 -2.85 -5.96 21.77
C THR A 577 -4.27 -6.50 21.75
N LYS A 578 -4.76 -7.04 22.87
CA LYS A 578 -6.15 -7.48 23.02
C LYS A 578 -7.12 -6.36 22.71
N LYS A 579 -6.85 -5.13 23.19
CA LYS A 579 -7.76 -4.01 22.94
C LYS A 579 -7.74 -3.56 21.49
N PHE A 580 -6.58 -3.56 20.84
CA PHE A 580 -6.49 -3.27 19.42
C PHE A 580 -7.34 -4.26 18.63
N LEU A 581 -7.11 -5.56 18.81
CA LEU A 581 -7.86 -6.64 18.15
C LEU A 581 -9.37 -6.55 18.38
N ASP A 582 -9.80 -6.34 19.62
CA ASP A 582 -11.21 -6.18 19.96
C ASP A 582 -11.89 -5.06 19.14
N LYS A 583 -11.18 -3.94 18.92
CA LYS A 583 -11.74 -2.69 18.37
C LYS A 583 -11.59 -2.57 16.86
N SER A 584 -10.46 -2.99 16.30
CA SER A 584 -10.15 -2.90 14.87
C SER A 584 -10.42 -4.19 14.11
N GLY A 585 -10.44 -5.35 14.79
CA GLY A 585 -10.39 -6.65 14.12
C GLY A 585 -9.03 -7.00 13.53
N ASN A 586 -7.99 -6.19 13.80
CA ASN A 586 -6.62 -6.38 13.35
C ASN A 586 -5.72 -6.67 14.54
N GLU A 587 -4.67 -7.45 14.35
CA GLU A 587 -3.67 -7.73 15.39
C GLU A 587 -2.62 -6.61 15.48
N TRP A 588 -2.05 -6.43 16.68
CA TRP A 588 -0.96 -5.48 16.94
C TRP A 588 0.30 -6.26 17.36
N PRO A 589 1.51 -5.91 16.88
CA PRO A 589 1.79 -4.90 15.84
C PRO A 589 1.19 -5.26 14.49
N LEU A 590 0.91 -4.23 13.68
CA LEU A 590 0.50 -4.42 12.29
C LEU A 590 1.68 -4.99 11.49
N THR A 591 1.53 -6.19 10.97
CA THR A 591 2.52 -6.86 10.10
C THR A 591 2.27 -6.61 8.61
N GLY A 592 1.26 -5.80 8.27
CA GLY A 592 0.84 -5.43 6.92
C GLY A 592 -0.02 -4.15 6.94
N PRO A 593 -0.56 -3.70 5.79
CA PRO A 593 -1.47 -2.56 5.75
C PRO A 593 -2.71 -2.85 6.61
N PHE A 594 -3.21 -1.84 7.32
CA PHE A 594 -4.40 -1.97 8.15
C PHE A 594 -5.60 -2.41 7.31
N GLU A 595 -6.22 -3.55 7.65
CA GLU A 595 -7.39 -4.04 6.93
C GLU A 595 -8.67 -3.52 7.55
N ARG A 596 -9.47 -2.85 6.73
CA ARG A 596 -10.76 -2.32 7.19
C ARG A 596 -11.78 -3.45 7.37
N VAL A 597 -12.22 -3.66 8.61
CA VAL A 597 -13.29 -4.62 8.94
C VAL A 597 -14.63 -3.89 9.07
N GLU A 598 -15.65 -4.37 8.34
CA GLU A 598 -16.99 -3.78 8.37
C GLU A 598 -17.55 -3.75 9.81
N GLY A 599 -18.03 -2.57 10.23
CA GLY A 599 -18.58 -2.36 11.58
C GLY A 599 -17.53 -2.22 12.71
N LYS A 600 -16.23 -2.19 12.40
CA LYS A 600 -15.14 -1.96 13.36
C LYS A 600 -14.49 -0.60 13.15
N TYR A 601 -13.63 -0.20 14.10
CA TYR A 601 -12.90 1.05 14.00
C TYR A 601 -11.78 0.97 12.96
N VAL A 602 -11.42 2.10 12.36
CA VAL A 602 -10.28 2.29 11.46
C VAL A 602 -9.14 2.97 12.20
N LEU A 603 -7.90 2.59 11.89
CA LEU A 603 -6.69 3.23 12.42
C LEU A 603 -6.51 4.63 11.83
N VAL A 604 -6.34 5.61 12.71
CA VAL A 604 -5.94 6.98 12.40
C VAL A 604 -4.45 7.09 12.73
N GLU A 605 -3.64 7.41 11.73
CA GLU A 605 -2.20 7.65 11.92
C GLU A 605 -2.01 9.08 12.43
N LEU A 606 -1.12 9.22 13.41
CA LEU A 606 -0.76 10.49 14.03
C LEU A 606 0.75 10.67 13.88
N ASP A 607 1.17 11.89 13.59
CA ASP A 607 2.58 12.27 13.69
C ASP A 607 2.89 12.61 15.16
N ASP A 608 3.75 11.81 15.79
CA ASP A 608 4.01 11.86 17.25
C ASP A 608 4.88 13.08 17.71
N GLU A 609 4.88 14.21 17.01
CA GLU A 609 5.64 15.42 17.41
C GLU A 609 4.75 16.66 17.62
N VAL A 610 4.40 16.96 18.87
CA VAL A 610 4.18 18.35 19.34
C VAL A 610 4.81 18.51 20.72
N PRO A 611 5.94 19.22 20.85
CA PRO A 611 6.36 19.78 22.13
C PRO A 611 5.61 21.10 22.33
N GLU A 612 4.80 21.20 23.38
CA GLU A 612 4.45 22.49 24.00
C GLU A 612 5.70 23.03 24.70
N GLU A 613 6.07 24.30 24.51
CA GLU A 613 6.65 25.11 25.59
C GLU A 613 6.76 26.60 25.23
N GLU A 614 6.75 27.39 26.31
CA GLU A 614 6.40 28.80 26.48
C GLU A 614 7.35 29.83 25.83
N ALA A 615 6.81 31.02 25.57
CA ALA A 615 7.46 32.14 24.89
C ALA A 615 8.25 33.05 25.85
N ASP A 616 9.39 33.60 25.39
CA ASP A 616 9.87 34.90 25.86
C ASP A 616 10.74 35.63 24.80
N GLU A 617 10.61 36.96 24.76
CA GLU A 617 11.01 37.89 23.69
C GLU A 617 12.39 38.57 23.90
N SER A 618 13.01 39.11 22.82
CA SER A 618 13.72 40.43 22.71
C SER A 618 15.02 40.52 21.87
N GLU A 619 14.90 41.00 20.61
CA GLU A 619 15.88 41.73 19.75
C GLU A 619 16.95 41.06 18.83
N VAL A 620 17.36 41.79 17.75
CA VAL A 620 17.43 41.45 16.28
C VAL A 620 18.83 41.67 15.63
N GLU A 621 19.02 41.17 14.37
CA GLU A 621 19.86 41.59 13.19
C GLU A 621 20.91 40.54 12.70
N GLN A 622 21.27 40.26 11.42
CA GLN A 622 20.82 40.53 10.02
C GLN A 622 21.72 39.73 8.99
N GLU A 623 21.08 38.97 8.06
CA GLU A 623 21.41 38.57 6.66
C GLU A 623 22.71 37.83 6.20
N GLU A 624 22.57 36.70 5.47
CA GLU A 624 22.72 36.60 3.99
C GLU A 624 22.38 35.18 3.40
N GLU A 625 22.10 35.15 2.10
CA GLU A 625 21.14 34.30 1.35
C GLU A 625 21.77 33.15 0.51
N VAL A 626 20.92 32.43 -0.28
CA VAL A 626 21.15 31.57 -1.48
C VAL A 626 21.13 30.04 -1.21
N LEU A 627 20.36 29.14 -1.86
CA LEU A 627 19.45 29.14 -3.02
C LEU A 627 18.37 28.02 -2.88
N SER A 628 17.17 28.30 -3.41
CA SER A 628 15.95 27.49 -3.39
C SER A 628 15.79 26.54 -4.59
N ALA A 629 15.32 25.31 -4.33
CA ALA A 629 14.47 24.53 -5.24
C ALA A 629 13.67 23.46 -4.46
N LEU A 630 12.34 23.63 -4.33
CA LEU A 630 11.37 22.59 -3.90
C LEU A 630 10.69 22.05 -5.19
N HIS A 631 10.75 20.79 -5.66
CA HIS A 631 11.01 19.41 -5.19
C HIS A 631 9.82 18.67 -4.51
N GLU A 632 9.40 17.56 -5.17
CA GLU A 632 8.79 16.24 -4.77
C GLU A 632 7.72 16.15 -3.64
N THR A 633 7.68 17.10 -2.72
CA THR A 633 6.85 17.16 -1.50
C THR A 633 5.33 17.18 -1.69
N VAL A 634 4.84 17.31 -2.93
CA VAL A 634 3.40 17.31 -3.25
C VAL A 634 2.92 15.92 -3.59
N GLN A 635 3.76 15.16 -4.32
CA GLN A 635 3.50 13.76 -4.59
C GLN A 635 3.58 12.95 -3.29
N ASP A 636 4.41 13.37 -2.34
CA ASP A 636 4.55 12.69 -1.05
C ASP A 636 3.37 12.87 -0.09
N VAL A 637 2.55 13.91 -0.27
CA VAL A 637 1.35 14.14 0.57
C VAL A 637 0.12 13.45 -0.04
N LEU A 638 0.07 13.33 -1.37
CA LEU A 638 -0.88 12.43 -2.05
C LEU A 638 -0.59 10.94 -1.79
N LYS A 639 0.63 10.61 -1.31
CA LYS A 639 1.00 9.28 -0.81
C LYS A 639 0.52 9.02 0.63
N VAL A 640 -0.04 10.01 1.35
CA VAL A 640 -0.62 9.79 2.68
C VAL A 640 -1.87 8.94 2.51
N PRO A 641 -1.88 7.68 2.99
CA PRO A 641 -2.92 6.72 2.64
C PRO A 641 -4.33 7.21 3.00
N GLN A 642 -4.48 7.97 4.09
CA GLN A 642 -5.76 8.48 4.57
C GLN A 642 -6.32 9.63 3.71
N ILE A 643 -5.48 10.57 3.29
CA ILE A 643 -5.93 11.69 2.44
C ILE A 643 -6.31 11.16 1.06
N SER A 644 -5.48 10.27 0.49
CA SER A 644 -5.73 9.60 -0.80
C SER A 644 -7.04 8.78 -0.78
N GLN A 645 -7.24 7.95 0.25
CA GLN A 645 -8.48 7.20 0.43
C GLN A 645 -9.70 8.11 0.63
N GLY A 646 -9.52 9.26 1.30
CA GLY A 646 -10.54 10.31 1.43
C GLY A 646 -11.02 10.81 0.07
N TYR A 647 -10.10 11.12 -0.84
CA TYR A 647 -10.43 11.52 -2.22
C TYR A 647 -11.18 10.43 -2.98
N THR A 648 -10.74 9.17 -2.89
CA THR A 648 -11.43 8.05 -3.55
C THR A 648 -12.88 7.90 -3.08
N LEU A 649 -13.13 8.04 -1.76
CA LEU A 649 -14.49 7.96 -1.22
C LEU A 649 -15.37 9.13 -1.70
N LEU A 650 -14.81 10.33 -1.81
CA LEU A 650 -15.52 11.51 -2.33
C LEU A 650 -15.81 11.38 -3.83
N GLN A 651 -14.91 10.75 -4.60
CA GLN A 651 -15.15 10.43 -6.01
C GLN A 651 -16.31 9.45 -6.17
N GLN A 652 -16.33 8.37 -5.38
CA GLN A 652 -17.45 7.41 -5.37
C GLN A 652 -18.78 8.04 -4.95
N LEU A 653 -18.76 8.99 -4.00
CA LEU A 653 -19.93 9.79 -3.63
C LEU A 653 -20.40 10.64 -4.81
N SER A 654 -19.48 11.31 -5.52
CA SER A 654 -19.81 12.12 -6.70
C SER A 654 -20.46 11.29 -7.82
N GLU A 655 -19.90 10.13 -8.13
CA GLU A 655 -20.44 9.22 -9.15
C GLU A 655 -21.85 8.75 -8.81
N ALA A 656 -22.08 8.34 -7.56
CA ALA A 656 -23.41 7.91 -7.10
C ALA A 656 -24.45 9.04 -7.13
N LEU A 657 -24.03 10.28 -6.86
CA LEU A 657 -24.91 11.46 -6.93
C LEU A 657 -25.29 11.79 -8.38
N LYS A 658 -24.31 11.76 -9.31
CA LYS A 658 -24.55 11.95 -10.75
C LYS A 658 -25.53 10.90 -11.28
N GLU A 659 -25.37 9.63 -10.91
CA GLU A 659 -26.31 8.57 -11.33
C GLU A 659 -27.73 8.81 -10.78
N ILE A 660 -27.88 9.28 -9.54
CA ILE A 660 -29.19 9.65 -8.98
C ILE A 660 -29.83 10.79 -9.78
N GLU A 661 -29.04 11.80 -10.15
CA GLU A 661 -29.51 12.95 -10.95
C GLU A 661 -29.99 12.53 -12.34
N GLU A 662 -29.21 11.71 -13.05
CA GLU A 662 -29.57 11.15 -14.35
C GLU A 662 -30.85 10.30 -14.28
N LEU A 663 -30.97 9.44 -13.26
CA LEU A 663 -32.16 8.61 -13.05
C LEU A 663 -33.42 9.43 -12.73
N ASN A 664 -33.27 10.60 -12.10
CA ASN A 664 -34.37 11.53 -11.85
C ASN A 664 -34.75 12.27 -13.14
N LYS A 665 -33.78 12.76 -13.92
CA LYS A 665 -34.00 13.44 -15.20
C LYS A 665 -34.72 12.57 -16.23
N ALA A 666 -34.36 11.29 -16.31
CA ALA A 666 -35.02 10.30 -17.18
C ALA A 666 -36.50 10.04 -16.83
N VAL A 667 -36.95 10.41 -15.62
CA VAL A 667 -38.36 10.32 -15.20
C VAL A 667 -39.13 11.59 -15.58
N GLU A 668 -38.47 12.74 -15.61
CA GLU A 668 -39.04 14.02 -16.05
C GLU A 668 -39.24 14.04 -17.56
N ASP A 669 -38.25 13.60 -18.35
CA ASP A 669 -38.35 13.51 -19.82
C ASP A 669 -39.50 12.61 -20.31
N LYS A 670 -39.89 11.61 -19.50
CA LYS A 670 -41.03 10.71 -19.80
C LYS A 670 -42.40 11.31 -19.46
N LYS A 671 -42.47 12.38 -18.65
CA LYS A 671 -43.71 13.08 -18.35
C LYS A 671 -44.08 14.12 -19.42
N ASP A 672 -43.09 14.64 -20.15
CA ASP A 672 -43.27 15.70 -21.15
C ASP A 672 -43.45 15.19 -22.60
N ALA A 673 -43.58 13.88 -22.81
CA ALA A 673 -43.96 13.33 -24.12
C ALA A 673 -45.42 13.71 -24.48
N PRO A 674 -45.68 14.31 -25.66
CA PRO A 674 -47.00 14.84 -25.99
C PRO A 674 -48.04 13.74 -26.12
N ALA A 675 -49.09 13.80 -25.29
CA ALA A 675 -50.24 12.91 -25.37
C ALA A 675 -51.01 13.14 -26.67
N GLN A 676 -51.06 12.12 -27.54
CA GLN A 676 -51.96 12.11 -28.69
C GLN A 676 -53.42 12.18 -28.23
N LYS A 677 -54.08 13.29 -28.57
CA LYS A 677 -55.53 13.48 -28.39
C LYS A 677 -56.29 12.40 -29.17
N ARG A 678 -57.01 11.53 -28.47
CA ARG A 678 -58.20 10.85 -29.01
C ARG A 678 -59.41 11.25 -28.16
N ALA A 679 -60.43 11.76 -28.83
CA ALA A 679 -61.70 12.16 -28.25
C ALA A 679 -62.52 10.93 -27.83
N GLY A 680 -63.16 11.00 -26.67
CA GLY A 680 -64.17 10.01 -26.27
C GLY A 680 -64.38 9.83 -24.76
N THR A 681 -65.34 10.59 -24.24
CA THR A 681 -66.28 10.21 -23.15
C THR A 681 -65.76 10.11 -21.69
N ARG A 682 -66.39 10.93 -20.84
CA ARG A 682 -66.22 11.05 -19.38
C ARG A 682 -66.45 9.72 -18.63
N ARG A 683 -65.52 9.36 -17.74
CA ARG A 683 -65.82 8.73 -16.44
C ARG A 683 -64.70 8.96 -15.43
N SER A 684 -65.09 9.45 -14.25
CA SER A 684 -64.27 9.61 -13.04
C SER A 684 -63.47 8.33 -12.74
N THR A 685 -62.14 8.43 -12.72
CA THR A 685 -61.27 7.41 -12.14
C THR A 685 -60.11 8.08 -11.41
N ARG A 686 -59.98 7.71 -10.13
CA ARG A 686 -58.86 7.98 -9.23
C ARG A 686 -57.53 7.75 -9.96
N VAL A 687 -56.71 8.80 -10.10
CA VAL A 687 -55.36 8.72 -10.65
C VAL A 687 -54.55 7.77 -9.76
N LYS A 688 -54.32 6.54 -10.22
CA LYS A 688 -53.30 5.66 -9.63
C LYS A 688 -51.95 6.28 -9.96
N ARG A 689 -51.26 6.82 -8.95
CA ARG A 689 -49.84 7.19 -9.02
C ARG A 689 -49.09 5.99 -9.61
N THR A 690 -48.60 6.12 -10.83
CA THR A 690 -47.68 5.14 -11.44
C THR A 690 -46.40 5.13 -10.60
N ALA A 691 -45.98 3.94 -10.14
CA ALA A 691 -44.77 3.79 -9.35
C ALA A 691 -43.56 4.16 -10.23
N ASN A 692 -42.65 5.01 -9.72
CA ASN A 692 -41.41 5.35 -10.41
C ASN A 692 -40.60 4.07 -10.65
N PRO A 693 -40.33 3.67 -11.92
CA PRO A 693 -39.60 2.44 -12.23
C PRO A 693 -38.17 2.44 -11.66
N ASN A 694 -37.59 3.62 -11.46
CA ASN A 694 -36.24 3.79 -10.92
C ASN A 694 -36.19 3.87 -9.39
N ALA A 695 -37.34 3.81 -8.69
CA ALA A 695 -37.42 4.02 -7.25
C ALA A 695 -36.57 3.02 -6.43
N ALA A 696 -36.50 1.76 -6.86
CA ALA A 696 -35.68 0.75 -6.20
C ALA A 696 -34.18 1.02 -6.37
N GLN A 697 -33.75 1.46 -7.56
CA GLN A 697 -32.36 1.80 -7.85
C GLN A 697 -31.93 3.07 -7.11
N ILE A 698 -32.76 4.12 -7.12
CA ILE A 698 -32.52 5.35 -6.36
C ILE A 698 -32.42 5.05 -4.85
N ARG A 699 -33.27 4.16 -4.32
CA ARG A 699 -33.19 3.76 -2.91
C ARG A 699 -31.88 3.01 -2.60
N ARG A 700 -31.40 2.18 -3.52
CA ARG A 700 -30.11 1.48 -3.38
C ARG A 700 -28.94 2.46 -3.39
N LEU A 701 -28.93 3.42 -4.32
CA LEU A 701 -27.90 4.46 -4.40
C LEU A 701 -27.91 5.36 -3.15
N LYS A 702 -29.09 5.78 -2.67
CA LYS A 702 -29.21 6.54 -1.41
C LYS A 702 -28.70 5.77 -0.18
N ASN A 703 -28.85 4.45 -0.15
CA ASN A 703 -28.24 3.64 0.90
C ASN A 703 -26.72 3.56 0.73
N SER A 704 -26.23 3.48 -0.52
CA SER A 704 -24.80 3.54 -0.83
C SER A 704 -24.18 4.86 -0.37
N LEU A 705 -24.85 6.00 -0.60
CA LEU A 705 -24.40 7.31 -0.10
C LEU A 705 -24.21 7.33 1.41
N LYS A 706 -25.12 6.70 2.17
CA LYS A 706 -25.01 6.62 3.63
C LYS A 706 -23.82 5.78 4.09
N THR A 707 -23.55 4.68 3.38
CA THR A 707 -22.38 3.84 3.64
C THR A 707 -21.10 4.62 3.33
N LEU A 708 -20.97 5.16 2.12
CA LEU A 708 -19.81 5.96 1.70
C LEU A 708 -19.58 7.19 2.60
N THR A 709 -20.64 7.83 3.07
CA THR A 709 -20.53 8.93 4.04
C THR A 709 -20.02 8.44 5.39
N SER A 710 -20.53 7.30 5.89
CA SER A 710 -20.05 6.71 7.14
C SER A 710 -18.57 6.35 7.05
N ASP A 711 -18.15 5.85 5.89
CA ASP A 711 -16.79 5.47 5.57
C ASP A 711 -15.87 6.70 5.55
N PHE A 712 -16.30 7.77 4.89
CA PHE A 712 -15.58 9.04 4.86
C PHE A 712 -15.38 9.63 6.26
N TYR A 713 -16.43 9.71 7.08
CA TYR A 713 -16.32 10.21 8.47
C TYR A 713 -15.63 9.24 9.44
N THR A 714 -15.48 7.97 9.05
CA THR A 714 -14.66 7.00 9.79
C THR A 714 -13.18 7.24 9.51
N LEU A 715 -12.84 7.59 8.27
CA LEU A 715 -11.48 7.87 7.85
C LEU A 715 -11.01 9.27 8.30
N ILE A 716 -11.87 10.28 8.14
CA ILE A 716 -11.59 11.68 8.50
C ILE A 716 -12.45 12.05 9.72
N PRO A 717 -11.86 12.15 10.93
CA PRO A 717 -12.61 12.46 12.14
C PRO A 717 -13.33 13.81 12.04
N HIS A 718 -14.63 13.83 12.33
CA HIS A 718 -15.45 15.04 12.37
C HIS A 718 -16.18 15.12 13.72
N ASP A 719 -16.30 16.33 14.28
CA ASP A 719 -17.16 16.58 15.42
C ASP A 719 -18.54 17.07 14.96
N PHE A 720 -19.59 16.35 15.37
CA PHE A 720 -21.00 16.72 15.13
C PHE A 720 -21.75 16.98 16.45
N GLY A 721 -21.03 17.08 17.57
CA GLY A 721 -21.59 17.14 18.91
C GLY A 721 -22.50 15.96 19.20
N ARG A 722 -23.74 16.26 19.63
CA ARG A 722 -24.80 15.26 19.89
C ARG A 722 -25.71 15.02 18.68
N ASN A 723 -25.52 15.76 17.59
CA ASN A 723 -26.34 15.63 16.40
C ASN A 723 -25.97 14.37 15.63
N LEU A 724 -26.95 13.87 14.87
CA LEU A 724 -26.73 12.80 13.90
C LEU A 724 -25.77 13.32 12.82
N PRO A 725 -24.67 12.60 12.51
CA PRO A 725 -23.81 12.98 11.40
C PRO A 725 -24.62 13.05 10.08
N PRO A 726 -24.58 14.16 9.34
CA PRO A 726 -25.39 14.35 8.14
C PRO A 726 -24.86 13.48 6.98
N PRO A 727 -25.74 12.86 6.16
CA PRO A 727 -25.31 12.20 4.93
C PRO A 727 -24.67 13.22 3.98
N ILE A 728 -23.62 12.84 3.24
CA ILE A 728 -23.08 13.63 2.13
C ILE A 728 -23.94 13.29 0.91
N ASP A 729 -24.94 14.12 0.63
CA ASP A 729 -25.97 13.83 -0.37
C ASP A 729 -26.13 14.90 -1.45
N SER A 730 -25.20 15.85 -1.53
CA SER A 730 -25.11 16.84 -2.60
C SER A 730 -23.68 16.99 -3.13
N MET A 731 -23.57 17.40 -4.39
CA MET A 731 -22.27 17.71 -5.00
C MET A 731 -21.56 18.86 -4.28
N ASP A 732 -22.29 19.78 -3.67
CA ASP A 732 -21.70 20.89 -2.91
C ASP A 732 -21.05 20.39 -1.61
N GLU A 733 -21.68 19.45 -0.90
CA GLU A 733 -21.06 18.83 0.27
C GLU A 733 -19.81 18.02 -0.09
N VAL A 734 -19.83 17.29 -1.22
CA VAL A 734 -18.63 16.58 -1.73
C VAL A 734 -17.49 17.56 -1.96
N LYS A 735 -17.76 18.71 -2.61
CA LYS A 735 -16.77 19.76 -2.84
C LYS A 735 -16.23 20.36 -1.54
N LEU A 736 -17.11 20.67 -0.57
CA LEU A 736 -16.68 21.14 0.76
C LEU A 736 -15.72 20.16 1.45
N LYS A 737 -15.91 18.85 1.26
CA LYS A 737 -15.03 17.81 1.82
C LYS A 737 -13.71 17.67 1.05
N ILE A 738 -13.71 17.89 -0.26
CA ILE A 738 -12.49 17.99 -1.07
C ILE A 738 -11.62 19.14 -0.55
N ASP A 739 -12.21 20.32 -0.36
CA ASP A 739 -11.48 21.48 0.16
C ASP A 739 -10.88 21.21 1.55
N LEU A 740 -11.61 20.48 2.40
CA LEU A 740 -11.10 20.08 3.72
C LEU A 740 -9.84 19.20 3.58
N LEU A 741 -9.85 18.22 2.67
CA LEU A 741 -8.68 17.36 2.44
C LEU A 741 -7.48 18.16 1.91
N GLU A 742 -7.71 19.15 1.04
CA GLU A 742 -6.66 20.05 0.55
C GLU A 742 -6.06 20.89 1.67
N VAL A 743 -6.89 21.41 2.58
CA VAL A 743 -6.42 22.15 3.75
C VAL A 743 -5.56 21.26 4.66
N LEU A 744 -6.00 20.03 4.93
CA LEU A 744 -5.24 19.08 5.75
C LEU A 744 -3.89 18.73 5.11
N ALA A 745 -3.87 18.48 3.79
CA ALA A 745 -2.65 18.26 3.03
C ALA A 745 -1.69 19.45 3.12
N ASN A 746 -2.20 20.68 3.02
CA ASN A 746 -1.40 21.90 3.11
C ASN A 746 -0.82 22.14 4.52
N ILE A 747 -1.56 21.80 5.58
CA ILE A 747 -1.09 21.88 6.97
C ILE A 747 0.09 20.92 7.18
N GLU A 748 -0.03 19.68 6.70
CA GLU A 748 1.03 18.68 6.80
C GLU A 748 2.31 19.11 6.09
N ILE A 749 2.18 19.70 4.89
CA ILE A 749 3.29 20.32 4.15
C ILE A 749 3.97 21.38 5.01
N SER A 750 3.19 22.27 5.62
CA SER A 750 3.72 23.36 6.45
C SER A 750 4.50 22.82 7.66
N GLN A 751 3.98 21.79 8.33
CA GLN A 751 4.64 21.15 9.46
C GLN A 751 5.95 20.44 9.06
N LYS A 752 5.95 19.71 7.93
CA LYS A 752 7.15 19.07 7.37
C LYS A 752 8.24 20.09 7.06
N LEU A 753 7.88 21.21 6.42
CA LEU A 753 8.81 22.31 6.13
C LEU A 753 9.37 22.97 7.41
N GLN A 754 8.57 23.09 8.47
CA GLN A 754 9.01 23.61 9.77
C GLN A 754 9.98 22.64 10.48
N ALA A 755 9.70 21.33 10.43
CA ALA A 755 10.53 20.29 11.04
C ALA A 755 11.91 20.18 10.36
N GLU A 756 11.95 20.29 9.03
CA GLU A 756 13.21 20.31 8.25
C GLU A 756 14.07 21.53 8.57
N LYS A 757 13.47 22.73 8.70
CA LYS A 757 14.22 23.93 9.09
C LYS A 757 14.71 23.87 10.54
N LYS A 758 13.94 23.33 11.50
CA LYS A 758 14.40 23.08 12.88
C LYS A 758 15.59 22.10 12.94
N LYS A 759 15.62 21.08 12.07
CA LYS A 759 16.78 20.17 11.92
C LYS A 759 18.01 20.88 11.33
N ASN A 760 17.81 21.78 10.37
CA ASN A 760 18.92 22.54 9.77
C ASN A 760 19.46 23.64 10.71
N ALA A 761 18.61 24.24 11.55
CA ALA A 761 19.02 25.20 12.58
C ALA A 761 19.91 24.54 13.67
N LYS A 762 19.64 23.28 14.05
CA LYS A 762 20.48 22.53 15.00
C LYS A 762 21.86 22.10 14.46
N LYS A 763 22.12 22.24 13.14
CA LYS A 763 23.39 21.86 12.50
C LYS A 763 24.40 23.01 12.37
N LYS A 764 23.99 24.27 12.59
CA LYS A 764 24.89 25.43 12.62
C LYS A 764 25.02 25.96 14.07
N SER A 765 25.60 25.17 14.96
CA SER A 765 26.10 25.69 16.23
C SER A 765 27.50 26.24 16.01
N GLY A 766 27.58 27.54 15.75
CA GLY A 766 28.85 28.22 15.64
C GLY A 766 28.78 29.55 14.90
N THR A 767 27.74 30.35 15.13
CA THR A 767 27.78 31.81 15.39
C THR A 767 26.36 32.39 15.42
N ASP A 768 26.19 33.44 16.22
CA ASP A 768 24.96 34.15 16.57
C ASP A 768 23.98 34.38 15.44
N GLU A 769 22.73 33.98 15.63
CA GLU A 769 21.54 34.67 15.12
C GLU A 769 20.27 34.05 15.73
N SER A 770 19.78 34.66 16.82
CA SER A 770 18.50 34.32 17.45
C SER A 770 17.60 35.55 17.53
N LYS A 771 16.74 35.72 16.51
CA LYS A 771 15.33 36.16 16.62
C LYS A 771 14.73 36.49 15.26
N LEU A 772 14.03 35.52 14.69
CA LEU A 772 12.99 35.79 13.70
C LEU A 772 11.65 35.46 14.35
N ASN A 773 10.68 36.37 14.27
CA ASN A 773 9.31 36.11 14.72
C ASN A 773 8.79 34.88 13.97
N SER A 774 7.98 34.05 14.61
CA SER A 774 7.31 32.92 13.96
C SER A 774 6.62 33.31 12.65
N LEU A 775 6.10 34.54 12.54
CA LEU A 775 5.50 35.05 11.30
C LEU A 775 6.53 35.37 10.22
N ASP A 776 7.71 35.88 10.57
CA ASP A 776 8.79 36.17 9.62
C ASP A 776 9.41 34.87 9.11
N VAL A 777 9.56 33.88 9.99
CA VAL A 777 9.96 32.52 9.60
C VAL A 777 8.93 31.91 8.63
N GLN A 778 7.63 32.12 8.89
CA GLN A 778 6.54 31.67 8.02
C GLN A 778 6.49 32.43 6.69
N TYR A 779 6.74 33.74 6.69
CA TYR A 779 6.83 34.55 5.48
C TYR A 779 8.04 34.14 4.61
N ASN A 780 9.21 33.97 5.22
CA ASN A 780 10.42 33.48 4.56
C ASN A 780 10.27 32.03 4.06
N LEU A 781 9.36 31.25 4.64
CA LEU A 781 8.99 29.91 4.16
C LEU A 781 8.13 29.93 2.89
N LEU A 782 7.37 31.00 2.65
CA LEU A 782 6.58 31.13 1.42
C LEU A 782 7.47 31.27 0.19
N ASN A 783 8.71 31.77 0.35
CA ASN A 783 9.60 32.09 -0.78
C ASN A 783 8.91 32.99 -1.81
N VAL A 784 8.18 33.99 -1.31
CA VAL A 784 7.43 34.98 -2.12
C VAL A 784 7.75 36.35 -1.59
N LYS A 785 8.06 37.28 -2.50
CA LYS A 785 8.18 38.69 -2.17
C LYS A 785 6.79 39.32 -2.23
N MET A 786 6.34 39.91 -1.13
CA MET A 786 5.07 40.64 -1.05
C MET A 786 5.33 42.08 -0.62
N GLU A 787 4.89 43.04 -1.43
CA GLU A 787 5.07 44.47 -1.17
C GLU A 787 3.71 45.17 -1.19
N PRO A 788 3.37 46.02 -0.21
CA PRO A 788 2.16 46.83 -0.28
C PRO A 788 2.16 47.72 -1.53
N LEU A 789 1.06 47.70 -2.28
CA LEU A 789 0.88 48.56 -3.44
C LEU A 789 0.27 49.90 -2.98
N PRO A 790 0.95 51.04 -3.16
CA PRO A 790 0.43 52.33 -2.71
C PRO A 790 -0.80 52.78 -3.50
N GLU A 791 -1.79 53.35 -2.81
CA GLU A 791 -3.06 53.85 -3.38
C GLU A 791 -2.87 54.94 -4.46
N SER A 792 -1.76 55.65 -4.43
CA SER A 792 -1.43 56.69 -5.42
C SER A 792 -1.03 56.15 -6.79
N THR A 793 -0.71 54.85 -6.90
CA THR A 793 -0.24 54.23 -8.14
C THR A 793 -1.39 53.97 -9.12
N GLU A 794 -1.11 54.07 -10.43
CA GLU A 794 -2.11 53.71 -11.45
C GLU A 794 -2.48 52.23 -11.40
N GLU A 795 -1.53 51.34 -11.07
CA GLU A 795 -1.81 49.91 -10.83
C GLU A 795 -2.91 49.72 -9.78
N TYR A 796 -2.86 50.45 -8.66
CA TYR A 796 -3.88 50.36 -7.60
C TYR A 796 -5.24 50.81 -8.11
N LYS A 797 -5.29 51.97 -8.80
CA LYS A 797 -6.55 52.54 -9.31
C LYS A 797 -7.21 51.66 -10.37
N ILE A 798 -6.42 50.98 -11.21
CA ILE A 798 -6.94 50.01 -12.19
C ILE A 798 -7.58 48.82 -11.46
N ILE A 799 -6.92 48.27 -10.43
CA ILE A 799 -7.47 47.15 -9.65
C ILE A 799 -8.70 47.58 -8.86
N GLU A 800 -8.72 48.80 -8.32
CA GLU A 800 -9.88 49.38 -7.65
C GLU A 800 -11.09 49.46 -8.59
N ARG A 801 -10.91 50.05 -9.77
CA ARG A 801 -11.95 50.05 -10.82
C ARG A 801 -12.34 48.63 -11.23
N TYR A 802 -11.39 47.70 -11.30
CA TYR A 802 -11.67 46.31 -11.66
C TYR A 802 -12.60 45.65 -10.63
N VAL A 803 -12.35 45.83 -9.33
CA VAL A 803 -13.21 45.31 -8.25
C VAL A 803 -14.61 45.95 -8.30
N GLU A 804 -14.69 47.26 -8.52
CA GLU A 804 -15.96 48.00 -8.53
C GLU A 804 -16.84 47.64 -9.73
N THR A 805 -16.27 47.67 -10.93
CA THR A 805 -17.01 47.48 -12.19
C THR A 805 -17.37 46.02 -12.47
N THR A 806 -16.57 45.07 -11.97
CA THR A 806 -16.83 43.63 -12.14
C THR A 806 -17.52 42.98 -10.95
N HIS A 807 -18.11 43.78 -10.06
CA HIS A 807 -19.01 43.26 -9.04
C HIS A 807 -20.32 42.79 -9.68
N ALA A 808 -20.52 41.48 -9.74
CA ALA A 808 -21.66 40.87 -10.41
C ALA A 808 -23.01 41.41 -9.86
N PRO A 809 -23.95 41.85 -10.72
CA PRO A 809 -25.28 42.32 -10.30
C PRO A 809 -26.11 41.27 -9.56
N THR A 810 -25.73 39.99 -9.65
CA THR A 810 -26.38 38.88 -8.95
C THR A 810 -25.90 38.70 -7.51
N HIS A 811 -24.83 39.40 -7.09
CA HIS A 811 -24.22 39.26 -5.77
C HIS A 811 -24.52 40.46 -4.84
N VAL A 812 -25.77 40.91 -4.80
CA VAL A 812 -26.19 42.13 -4.07
C VAL A 812 -26.09 42.04 -2.54
N GLN A 813 -25.97 40.82 -1.99
CA GLN A 813 -26.00 40.61 -0.54
C GLN A 813 -24.80 41.22 0.23
N TYR A 814 -23.75 41.65 -0.47
CA TYR A 814 -22.60 42.33 0.12
C TYR A 814 -22.01 43.35 -0.84
N LYS A 815 -21.27 44.32 -0.28
CA LYS A 815 -20.35 45.18 -1.02
C LYS A 815 -18.91 44.80 -0.70
N LEU A 816 -18.02 44.96 -1.68
CA LEU A 816 -16.59 44.73 -1.50
C LEU A 816 -15.88 46.05 -1.22
N ARG A 817 -15.05 46.08 -0.18
CA ARG A 817 -14.14 47.20 0.09
C ARG A 817 -12.71 46.70 0.09
N ILE A 818 -11.85 47.30 -0.72
CA ILE A 818 -10.42 47.03 -0.70
C ILE A 818 -9.83 47.54 0.60
N LYS A 819 -9.19 46.63 1.34
CA LYS A 819 -8.46 46.94 2.57
C LYS A 819 -6.98 47.18 2.30
N SER A 820 -6.41 46.40 1.39
CA SER A 820 -5.01 46.53 0.95
C SER A 820 -4.78 45.67 -0.29
N ILE A 821 -3.83 46.08 -1.12
CA ILE A 821 -3.33 45.28 -2.24
C ILE A 821 -1.85 45.01 -1.99
N LEU A 822 -1.44 43.74 -2.09
CA LEU A 822 -0.03 43.35 -2.05
C LEU A 822 0.40 42.92 -3.44
N LYS A 823 1.47 43.52 -3.96
CA LYS A 823 2.16 43.06 -5.16
C LYS A 823 2.96 41.81 -4.80
N ILE A 824 2.77 40.75 -5.58
CA ILE A 824 3.39 39.44 -5.39
C ILE A 824 4.47 39.27 -6.47
N SER A 825 5.64 38.77 -6.05
CA SER A 825 6.66 38.26 -6.96
C SER A 825 7.19 36.92 -6.45
N ARG A 826 7.08 35.88 -7.31
CA ARG A 826 7.53 34.52 -7.01
C ARG A 826 8.80 34.20 -7.80
N PRO A 827 9.93 33.88 -7.15
CA PRO A 827 11.19 33.56 -7.84
C PRO A 827 11.07 32.37 -8.80
N ASP A 828 10.23 31.38 -8.48
CA ASP A 828 10.05 30.19 -9.32
C ASP A 828 9.30 30.48 -10.63
N GLU A 829 8.46 31.51 -10.66
CA GLU A 829 7.77 31.94 -11.90
C GLU A 829 8.72 32.68 -12.85
N GLU A 830 9.84 33.21 -12.35
CA GLU A 830 10.87 33.82 -13.20
C GLU A 830 11.61 32.75 -14.04
N LYS A 831 11.65 31.50 -13.58
CA LYS A 831 12.28 30.36 -14.30
C LYS A 831 11.52 29.96 -15.56
N ILE A 832 10.23 30.24 -15.63
CA ILE A 832 9.34 29.90 -16.77
C ILE A 832 9.00 31.12 -17.63
N LYS A 833 9.62 32.28 -17.36
CA LYS A 833 9.31 33.55 -18.01
C LYS A 833 9.39 33.49 -19.54
N ASP A 834 10.40 32.82 -20.09
CA ASP A 834 10.57 32.70 -21.54
C ASP A 834 9.41 31.94 -22.19
N VAL A 835 8.91 30.90 -21.52
CA VAL A 835 7.76 30.10 -21.98
C VAL A 835 6.48 30.91 -21.85
N PHE A 836 6.31 31.60 -20.73
CA PHE A 836 5.15 32.45 -20.46
C PHE A 836 5.03 33.59 -21.48
N GLN A 837 6.14 34.27 -21.81
CA GLN A 837 6.19 35.34 -22.81
C GLN A 837 6.06 34.85 -24.26
N SER A 838 6.24 33.54 -24.52
CA SER A 838 6.08 32.96 -25.85
C SER A 838 4.61 32.81 -26.28
N VAL A 839 3.67 32.92 -25.33
CA VAL A 839 2.23 32.83 -25.55
C VAL A 839 1.67 34.25 -25.46
N ASP A 840 0.93 34.70 -26.46
CA ASP A 840 0.34 36.05 -26.50
C ASP A 840 -0.98 36.16 -25.70
N ASN A 841 -1.65 37.31 -25.78
CA ASN A 841 -2.94 37.57 -25.13
C ASN A 841 -2.89 37.42 -23.59
N HIS A 842 -2.07 38.26 -22.96
CA HIS A 842 -1.94 38.32 -21.51
C HIS A 842 -3.11 39.10 -20.91
N LYS A 843 -3.87 38.45 -20.03
CA LYS A 843 -4.96 39.08 -19.27
C LYS A 843 -4.75 38.93 -17.78
N LEU A 844 -5.11 39.96 -17.01
CA LEU A 844 -5.16 39.90 -15.56
C LEU A 844 -6.53 39.37 -15.13
N LEU A 845 -6.56 38.17 -14.54
CA LEU A 845 -7.80 37.46 -14.22
C LEU A 845 -7.90 37.14 -12.72
N TRP A 846 -9.13 37.14 -12.21
CA TRP A 846 -9.45 36.78 -10.83
C TRP A 846 -9.28 35.28 -10.59
N HIS A 847 -8.69 34.94 -9.45
CA HIS A 847 -8.74 33.60 -8.86
C HIS A 847 -9.24 33.70 -7.42
N GLY A 848 -10.41 33.10 -7.18
CA GLY A 848 -11.00 32.99 -5.85
C GLY A 848 -10.54 31.74 -5.13
N SER A 849 -10.07 31.89 -3.88
CA SER A 849 -9.72 30.74 -3.04
C SER A 849 -10.04 31.01 -1.56
N ARG A 850 -10.21 29.95 -0.77
CA ARG A 850 -10.37 30.10 0.68
C ARG A 850 -9.07 30.59 1.31
N LEU A 851 -9.17 31.39 2.37
CA LEU A 851 -7.99 31.94 3.08
C LEU A 851 -7.01 30.85 3.52
N SER A 852 -7.52 29.66 3.89
CA SER A 852 -6.71 28.49 4.25
C SER A 852 -5.83 27.96 3.11
N ASN A 853 -6.20 28.20 1.85
CA ASN A 853 -5.51 27.69 0.67
C ASN A 853 -4.52 28.70 0.08
N VAL A 854 -4.64 29.99 0.46
CA VAL A 854 -3.79 31.08 -0.04
C VAL A 854 -2.31 30.85 0.27
N VAL A 855 -1.96 30.33 1.46
CA VAL A 855 -0.58 30.01 1.84
C VAL A 855 0.05 28.99 0.88
N GLY A 856 -0.71 27.97 0.49
CA GLY A 856 -0.29 26.97 -0.49
C GLY A 856 -0.10 27.58 -1.88
N ILE A 857 -1.05 28.40 -2.34
CA ILE A 857 -0.98 29.07 -3.65
C ILE A 857 0.21 30.04 -3.71
N LEU A 858 0.47 30.81 -2.65
CA LEU A 858 1.61 31.71 -2.59
C LEU A 858 2.92 30.91 -2.63
N SER A 859 3.07 29.88 -1.79
CA SER A 859 4.31 29.10 -1.77
C SER A 859 4.58 28.36 -3.08
N LYS A 860 3.55 27.73 -3.65
CA LYS A 860 3.70 26.71 -4.69
C LYS A 860 3.12 27.07 -6.06
N GLY A 861 2.37 28.16 -6.15
CA GLY A 861 1.69 28.61 -7.37
C GLY A 861 0.34 27.93 -7.58
N LEU A 862 -0.40 28.43 -8.57
CA LEU A 862 -1.61 27.77 -9.06
C LEU A 862 -1.22 26.49 -9.80
N ARG A 863 -1.97 25.41 -9.57
CA ARG A 863 -1.68 24.08 -10.11
C ARG A 863 -2.86 23.57 -10.90
N VAL A 864 -2.54 22.79 -11.94
CA VAL A 864 -3.56 22.00 -12.65
C VAL A 864 -4.04 20.91 -11.69
N ALA A 865 -5.35 20.78 -11.54
CA ALA A 865 -5.94 19.73 -10.72
C ALA A 865 -5.53 18.34 -11.26
N PRO A 866 -5.25 17.36 -10.39
CA PRO A 866 -4.93 16.01 -10.84
C PRO A 866 -6.12 15.40 -11.60
N PRO A 867 -5.90 14.47 -12.55
CA PRO A 867 -6.96 13.89 -13.38
C PRO A 867 -8.10 13.22 -12.57
N GLU A 868 -7.82 12.82 -11.34
CA GLU A 868 -8.76 12.17 -10.41
C GLU A 868 -9.66 13.17 -9.66
N ALA A 869 -9.36 14.48 -9.71
CA ALA A 869 -10.16 15.52 -9.07
C ALA A 869 -11.37 15.89 -9.94
N PRO A 870 -12.58 16.10 -9.35
CA PRO A 870 -13.74 16.57 -10.11
C PRO A 870 -13.49 17.93 -10.77
N ASN A 871 -13.82 18.04 -12.06
CA ASN A 871 -13.66 19.26 -12.88
C ASN A 871 -14.69 20.36 -12.53
N ASN A 872 -14.51 21.08 -11.42
CA ASN A 872 -15.39 22.21 -11.07
C ASN A 872 -14.64 23.27 -10.24
N GLY A 873 -14.47 24.48 -10.77
CA GLY A 873 -13.98 25.65 -10.02
C GLY A 873 -15.01 26.14 -8.98
N TYR A 874 -14.55 26.77 -7.89
CA TYR A 874 -15.39 27.31 -6.82
C TYR A 874 -15.15 28.81 -6.61
N MET A 875 -16.24 29.56 -6.37
CA MET A 875 -16.21 30.91 -5.79
C MET A 875 -16.66 30.85 -4.33
N PHE A 876 -15.75 31.24 -3.42
CA PHE A 876 -15.87 31.59 -1.99
C PHE A 876 -16.94 30.93 -1.07
N GLY A 877 -16.48 30.47 0.10
CA GLY A 877 -17.32 30.04 1.22
C GLY A 877 -17.81 31.19 2.11
N LYS A 878 -18.81 30.93 2.95
CA LYS A 878 -19.43 31.91 3.88
C LYS A 878 -18.42 32.42 4.92
N GLY A 879 -17.86 33.62 4.76
CA GLY A 879 -16.94 34.26 5.70
C GLY A 879 -16.88 35.78 5.55
N VAL A 880 -16.68 36.50 6.65
CA VAL A 880 -16.79 37.98 6.78
C VAL A 880 -15.54 38.75 6.29
N ARG A 881 -14.47 38.04 5.87
CA ARG A 881 -13.23 38.60 5.31
C ARG A 881 -12.72 37.68 4.19
N GLY A 882 -12.28 38.23 3.07
CA GLY A 882 -11.83 37.43 1.92
C GLY A 882 -10.58 37.99 1.24
N VAL A 883 -9.80 37.08 0.65
CA VAL A 883 -8.60 37.40 -0.12
C VAL A 883 -8.82 36.91 -1.55
N LEU A 884 -8.69 37.82 -2.52
CA LEU A 884 -8.67 37.51 -3.95
C LEU A 884 -7.23 37.50 -4.46
N ILE A 885 -6.96 36.63 -5.42
CA ILE A 885 -5.68 36.58 -6.12
C ILE A 885 -5.90 37.08 -7.55
N LEU A 886 -5.07 37.99 -8.02
CA LEU A 886 -5.00 38.39 -9.43
C LEU A 886 -3.78 37.71 -10.06
N ALA A 887 -4.04 36.95 -11.10
CA ALA A 887 -3.02 36.27 -11.89
C ALA A 887 -2.98 36.83 -13.31
N GLU A 888 -1.78 37.07 -13.82
CA GLU A 888 -1.54 37.31 -15.23
C GLU A 888 -1.56 35.96 -15.96
N VAL A 889 -2.44 35.83 -16.94
CA VAL A 889 -2.71 34.59 -17.66
C VAL A 889 -2.44 34.81 -19.14
N ALA A 890 -1.49 34.06 -19.69
CA ALA A 890 -1.18 34.07 -21.12
C ALA A 890 -2.15 33.12 -21.86
N LEU A 891 -3.24 33.68 -22.40
CA LEU A 891 -4.34 32.90 -22.96
C LEU A 891 -4.04 32.35 -24.35
N GLY A 892 -3.09 32.94 -25.08
CA GLY A 892 -2.83 32.61 -26.48
C GLY A 892 -4.09 32.76 -27.33
N THR A 893 -4.35 31.78 -28.19
CA THR A 893 -5.60 31.68 -28.96
C THR A 893 -6.65 30.89 -28.17
N PRO A 894 -7.72 31.53 -27.64
CA PRO A 894 -8.77 30.82 -26.90
C PRO A 894 -9.77 30.11 -27.82
N TYR A 895 -10.21 28.91 -27.43
CA TYR A 895 -11.38 28.23 -27.99
C TYR A 895 -12.64 28.73 -27.30
N LYS A 896 -13.55 29.34 -28.07
CA LYS A 896 -14.86 29.76 -27.55
C LYS A 896 -15.77 28.54 -27.39
N ALA A 897 -16.14 28.23 -26.15
CA ALA A 897 -17.01 27.13 -25.80
C ALA A 897 -18.36 27.66 -25.27
N GLU A 898 -19.46 27.17 -25.83
CA GLU A 898 -20.82 27.50 -25.38
C GLU A 898 -21.39 26.42 -24.44
N GLU A 899 -20.82 25.22 -24.46
CA GLU A 899 -21.17 24.07 -23.63
C GLU A 899 -19.95 23.52 -22.89
N ALA A 900 -20.19 22.78 -21.80
CA ALA A 900 -19.13 22.15 -21.03
C ALA A 900 -18.52 20.99 -21.84
N GLU A 901 -17.23 21.10 -22.16
CA GLU A 901 -16.44 20.05 -22.82
C GLU A 901 -15.29 19.62 -21.89
N ASP A 902 -15.09 18.31 -21.73
CA ASP A 902 -13.95 17.76 -20.97
C ASP A 902 -12.73 17.64 -21.90
N LEU A 903 -11.86 18.65 -21.84
CA LEU A 903 -10.69 18.77 -22.71
C LEU A 903 -9.39 18.74 -21.89
N THR A 904 -8.40 18.02 -22.41
CA THR A 904 -6.98 18.15 -22.01
C THR A 904 -6.25 19.13 -22.93
N TYR A 905 -5.09 19.64 -22.51
CA TYR A 905 -4.24 20.47 -23.38
C TYR A 905 -3.95 19.78 -24.72
N THR A 906 -3.59 18.49 -24.69
CA THR A 906 -3.28 17.71 -25.90
C THR A 906 -4.49 17.58 -26.83
N SER A 907 -5.68 17.33 -26.29
CA SER A 907 -6.89 17.25 -27.11
C SER A 907 -7.27 18.62 -27.66
N LEU A 908 -7.22 19.69 -26.87
CA LEU A 908 -7.52 21.05 -27.31
C LEU A 908 -6.59 21.48 -28.46
N LYS A 909 -5.28 21.32 -28.28
CA LYS A 909 -4.29 21.73 -29.28
C LYS A 909 -4.42 20.93 -30.58
N LYS A 910 -4.73 19.63 -30.48
CA LYS A 910 -4.89 18.75 -31.64
C LYS A 910 -6.21 18.94 -32.40
N THR A 911 -7.32 19.14 -31.69
CA THR A 911 -8.66 19.18 -32.31
C THR A 911 -9.11 20.59 -32.66
N LYS A 912 -8.73 21.59 -31.87
CA LYS A 912 -9.15 22.99 -32.04
C LYS A 912 -8.01 23.94 -32.41
N GLY A 913 -6.74 23.54 -32.20
CA GLY A 913 -5.58 24.39 -32.49
C GLY A 913 -5.31 25.50 -31.45
N CYS A 914 -6.13 25.55 -30.39
CA CYS A 914 -6.15 26.60 -29.37
C CYS A 914 -5.24 26.31 -28.18
N ASP A 915 -4.95 27.34 -27.37
CA ASP A 915 -4.05 27.29 -26.21
C ASP A 915 -4.79 27.40 -24.86
N SER A 916 -6.01 27.92 -24.89
CA SER A 916 -6.90 28.06 -23.73
C SER A 916 -8.36 27.87 -24.15
N THR A 917 -9.26 27.80 -23.18
CA THR A 917 -10.71 27.77 -23.41
C THR A 917 -11.35 29.03 -22.82
N HIS A 918 -12.22 29.66 -23.59
CA HIS A 918 -13.08 30.75 -23.16
C HIS A 918 -14.52 30.22 -23.13
N GLY A 919 -15.01 29.92 -21.94
CA GLY A 919 -16.42 29.67 -21.71
C GLY A 919 -17.19 30.96 -21.88
N VAL A 920 -18.02 31.04 -22.92
CA VAL A 920 -18.77 32.26 -23.26
C VAL A 920 -19.99 32.36 -22.36
N GLY A 921 -19.97 33.29 -21.43
CA GLY A 921 -21.09 33.57 -20.53
C GLY A 921 -22.07 34.58 -21.12
N ARG A 922 -23.31 34.55 -20.63
CA ARG A 922 -24.40 35.46 -21.06
C ARG A 922 -24.19 36.92 -20.69
N MET A 923 -23.32 37.19 -19.73
CA MET A 923 -22.95 38.52 -19.25
C MET A 923 -21.43 38.68 -19.31
N ALA A 924 -20.94 39.76 -19.90
CA ALA A 924 -19.52 40.04 -20.02
C ALA A 924 -19.27 41.55 -20.01
N ALA A 925 -18.09 41.97 -19.54
CA ALA A 925 -17.61 43.31 -19.76
C ALA A 925 -17.21 43.48 -21.24
N PRO A 926 -17.62 44.56 -21.92
CA PRO A 926 -17.22 44.85 -23.30
C PRO A 926 -15.70 44.96 -23.42
N GLU A 927 -15.15 44.45 -24.52
CA GLU A 927 -13.71 44.57 -24.79
C GLU A 927 -13.26 46.03 -24.97
N GLU A 928 -14.18 46.94 -25.30
CA GLU A 928 -13.93 48.39 -25.43
C GLU A 928 -13.61 49.07 -24.09
N ASP A 929 -14.11 48.50 -22.99
CA ASP A 929 -13.89 49.02 -21.64
C ASP A 929 -12.59 48.49 -21.02
N TYR A 930 -11.92 47.53 -21.67
CA TYR A 930 -10.72 46.90 -21.12
C TYR A 930 -9.58 47.92 -21.03
N GLU A 931 -8.91 47.93 -19.89
CA GLU A 931 -7.73 48.76 -19.68
C GLU A 931 -6.47 47.93 -19.90
N THR A 932 -5.36 48.59 -20.27
CA THR A 932 -4.06 47.93 -20.43
C THR A 932 -3.07 48.57 -19.45
N MET A 933 -2.42 47.73 -18.64
CA MET A 933 -1.37 48.16 -17.73
C MET A 933 -0.10 48.58 -18.50
N ASP A 934 0.80 49.32 -17.86
CA ASP A 934 2.03 49.86 -18.48
C ASP A 934 2.95 48.77 -19.08
N ASP A 935 2.86 47.55 -18.58
CA ASP A 935 3.62 46.38 -19.05
C ASP A 935 2.89 45.58 -20.15
N GLY A 936 1.74 46.06 -20.63
CA GLY A 936 0.98 45.46 -21.73
C GLY A 936 -0.05 44.42 -21.32
N VAL A 937 -0.23 44.15 -20.02
CA VAL A 937 -1.25 43.21 -19.52
C VAL A 937 -2.63 43.83 -19.62
N VAL A 938 -3.59 43.12 -20.23
CA VAL A 938 -4.97 43.59 -20.39
C VAL A 938 -5.80 43.24 -19.16
N VAL A 939 -6.48 44.23 -18.59
CA VAL A 939 -7.38 44.08 -17.43
C VAL A 939 -8.81 44.25 -17.93
N PRO A 940 -9.65 43.20 -17.83
CA PRO A 940 -11.00 43.25 -18.37
C PRO A 940 -11.96 43.98 -17.40
N VAL A 941 -11.71 45.27 -17.18
CA VAL A 941 -12.61 46.16 -16.43
C VAL A 941 -13.85 46.47 -17.25
N GLY A 942 -14.92 46.90 -16.58
CA GLY A 942 -16.20 47.25 -17.22
C GLY A 942 -17.39 46.57 -16.57
N GLU A 943 -18.56 47.19 -16.72
CA GLU A 943 -19.80 46.65 -16.16
C GLU A 943 -20.28 45.44 -16.96
N PHE A 944 -20.83 44.44 -16.27
CA PHE A 944 -21.39 43.27 -16.93
C PHE A 944 -22.63 43.62 -17.75
N MET A 945 -22.51 43.53 -19.07
CA MET A 945 -23.61 43.70 -20.01
C MET A 945 -23.99 42.38 -20.69
N PRO A 946 -25.24 42.22 -21.17
CA PRO A 946 -25.63 41.07 -21.96
C PRO A 946 -24.70 40.88 -23.17
N SER A 947 -24.19 39.66 -23.33
CA SER A 947 -23.33 39.27 -24.44
C SER A 947 -24.11 38.44 -25.46
N ASP A 948 -23.51 38.18 -26.63
CA ASP A 948 -24.07 37.27 -27.64
C ASP A 948 -23.98 35.78 -27.26
N GLY A 949 -23.57 35.45 -26.02
CA GLY A 949 -23.39 34.08 -25.55
C GLY A 949 -24.71 33.34 -25.33
N ASN A 950 -24.90 32.20 -26.02
CA ASN A 950 -26.06 31.30 -25.82
C ASN A 950 -25.80 30.17 -24.80
N GLY A 951 -24.63 30.16 -24.15
CA GLY A 951 -24.18 29.10 -23.26
C GLY A 951 -24.93 29.00 -21.93
N SER A 952 -24.57 27.97 -21.15
CA SER A 952 -25.09 27.74 -19.79
C SER A 952 -24.42 28.60 -18.71
N LEU A 953 -23.26 29.18 -19.01
CA LEU A 953 -22.53 30.07 -18.11
C LEU A 953 -23.18 31.45 -18.01
N LEU A 954 -23.27 32.00 -16.80
CA LEU A 954 -23.78 33.35 -16.60
C LEU A 954 -22.72 34.41 -16.93
N TYR A 955 -21.46 34.17 -16.59
CA TYR A 955 -20.32 35.06 -16.83
C TYR A 955 -19.23 34.33 -17.60
N ASN A 956 -18.36 35.08 -18.29
CA ASN A 956 -17.21 34.49 -18.97
C ASN A 956 -16.27 33.79 -17.99
N GLU A 957 -15.78 32.61 -18.37
CA GLU A 957 -14.70 31.91 -17.67
C GLU A 957 -13.56 31.59 -18.63
N PHE A 958 -12.33 31.77 -18.19
CA PHE A 958 -11.13 31.44 -18.96
C PHE A 958 -10.38 30.30 -18.28
N ILE A 959 -10.05 29.26 -19.05
CA ILE A 959 -9.40 28.04 -18.57
C ILE A 959 -8.08 27.86 -19.32
N VAL A 960 -7.00 27.71 -18.55
CA VAL A 960 -5.68 27.32 -19.06
C VAL A 960 -5.29 25.95 -18.52
N TYR A 961 -4.61 25.16 -19.34
CA TYR A 961 -4.34 23.75 -19.07
C TYR A 961 -2.87 23.47 -18.71
N ARG A 962 -2.03 24.51 -18.76
CA ARG A 962 -0.60 24.46 -18.49
C ARG A 962 -0.27 25.47 -17.42
N GLN A 963 0.52 25.06 -16.43
CA GLN A 963 0.92 25.92 -15.31
C GLN A 963 1.81 27.07 -15.81
N GLU A 964 2.56 26.86 -16.88
CA GLU A 964 3.47 27.82 -17.48
C GLU A 964 2.77 29.02 -18.12
N GLN A 965 1.43 29.02 -18.19
CA GLN A 965 0.60 30.13 -18.70
C GLN A 965 0.04 31.03 -17.59
N VAL A 966 0.45 30.85 -16.33
CA VAL A 966 -0.08 31.59 -15.18
C VAL A 966 1.05 32.16 -14.33
N LYS A 967 0.93 33.45 -13.99
CA LYS A 967 1.85 34.18 -13.11
C LYS A 967 1.07 34.97 -12.06
N LEU A 968 1.38 34.82 -10.78
CA LEU A 968 0.69 35.56 -9.72
C LEU A 968 1.20 37.01 -9.66
N ARG A 969 0.28 37.98 -9.58
CA ARG A 969 0.64 39.41 -9.59
C ARG A 969 0.23 40.16 -8.34
N TYR A 970 -1.00 39.95 -7.86
CA TYR A 970 -1.51 40.72 -6.72
C TYR A 970 -2.35 39.87 -5.76
N LEU A 971 -2.25 40.17 -4.47
CA LEU A 971 -3.16 39.74 -3.42
C LEU A 971 -4.06 40.90 -3.06
N VAL A 972 -5.37 40.78 -3.25
CA VAL A 972 -6.35 41.81 -2.92
C VAL A 972 -7.08 41.39 -1.65
N ASN A 973 -6.85 42.12 -0.58
CA ASN A 973 -7.50 41.90 0.70
C ASN A 973 -8.80 42.71 0.75
N LEU A 974 -9.93 42.05 0.94
CA LEU A 974 -11.26 42.62 0.86
C LEU A 974 -12.04 42.45 2.17
N ASP A 975 -12.71 43.51 2.58
CA ASP A 975 -13.78 43.45 3.56
C ASP A 975 -15.13 43.27 2.82
N PHE A 976 -15.91 42.30 3.29
CA PHE A 976 -17.27 42.04 2.78
C PHE A 976 -18.26 42.75 3.69
N LEU A 977 -18.90 43.78 3.17
CA LEU A 977 -19.86 44.60 3.89
C LEU A 977 -21.27 44.09 3.57
N TYR A 978 -21.84 43.29 4.46
CA TYR A 978 -23.21 42.81 4.37
C TYR A 978 -24.15 43.90 4.89
N GLU A 979 -25.31 44.08 4.24
CA GLU A 979 -26.35 44.94 4.79
C GLU A 979 -26.95 44.23 6.01
N GLU A 980 -26.91 44.86 7.19
CA GLU A 980 -27.56 44.34 8.39
C GLU A 980 -29.08 44.34 8.16
N GLU A 981 -29.72 43.16 8.21
CA GLU A 981 -31.17 43.09 8.36
C GLU A 981 -31.50 43.66 9.76
N ASP A 982 -31.99 44.90 9.80
CA ASP A 982 -32.64 45.46 10.98
C ASP A 982 -33.73 44.46 11.46
N GLU A 983 -33.56 43.94 12.67
CA GLU A 983 -34.54 43.08 13.33
C GLU A 983 -35.90 43.81 13.41
N ALA A 984 -36.91 43.29 12.69
CA ALA A 984 -38.32 43.67 12.81
C ALA A 984 -39.22 42.45 12.99
#